data_AF-A0A9D9Q605-F1
#
_entry.id   AF-A0A9D9Q605-F1
#
_cell.length_a   1.000
_cell.length_b   1.000
_cell.length_c   1.000
_cell.angle_alpha   90.00
_cell.angle_beta   90.00
_cell.angle_gamma   90.00
#
_symmetry.space_group_name_H-M   'P 1'
#
loop_
_entity.id
_entity.type
_entity.pdbx_description
1 polymer ?
#
loop_
_entity_poly.entity_id
_entity_poly.type
_entity_poly.pdbx_seq_one_letter_code
_entity_poly.pdbx_strand_id
1 'polypeptide(L)'
;MKKTTILFLISCLSLAAKATDIRLADPTVFCHDGVYYLTGTGEVDGGFTLYTSEDLVHWTPKAGLAADGRLLHNSQSFGSSKFWAPQIFRVKDSSSFGLAYAADEKIAIAYADDPHGPFKQEEIGAIDPNSSMIDPFYFVDDNGKQYLYYVRVDGSNSIYVADLSDNRQSLSNAKQCVSAAYGTWQNVTNGYAVAEGPTVFKDGDYYYLVYSCNDYRNINYAVGYAYATSPKGPWTKVASPILTRHHLGLNGTGHGDIFCDKEGQMWYVFHVHNNKTVAETRRTALIPFTLTDNPDEKFCFDYSRAFILQKDAQTEATLPESATIFTVDSITYQVTSATSCAVTFPEGERFGYKGNIVIPETVTYDNKTYIVDEIGHDAFYKSSANSISLPSSIKKVGYNAFEGCNRLSDIFLLGETPPETDLHVADFGTLHNVMLNVPDGSKLSFQRADGWKEFLHIKDSQPEEEKALLTPTMGWSSWNTYGININENLIKQQANACVNRGFADAGYQYINIDDGYFYHHDESDGHLLIHPQKFPNGLKPLVDYIHSKNLKAGIYTDAGDNTCASAQGTASWGDPWGMGSGIWQHEQQDMDFWFVDCGFDFIKVDYCGASRLTEEGYVTDEEERYSIIAAAMRAAAAKAGRSDLRMNICRWSFPGTWAYDIAGSWRTTGDIYNDWVSVKGIIDENIALSAFCREGHYNDMDMLEVGRGMSEEEDKTHFGMWCIMDSPLLIGCDMSNVSEQARKLMTNSDLIAINQDSLHLQAYPAYYDGHVYTMVKDFEQLFGTKRVVALYNPTDNERTTKLKWESIDLAGTIKMRDLFEQKDLSDCTTTSFSVTIPAHATRIYLVEGEERLERTCYEAETAYLSDFSKVGKNDVASWKNDSGFSCGKGVGWLGRRANNDLQWQNVWSKEGGQYKIVIYFASQDTRKIFLQVNDGQPKSKNCNSGSWTRTDSWSTFIDLEPGLNTIRLYNESNWMPDIDYMTLKCIVPASVEPITDSRSNAPKYIVDMLGRVVCDPSLLPSGTIYIEGNQKRIAK
;
A
#
# COMPACT_ATOMS: atom_id res chain seq x y z
N MET A 1 -40.87 59.39 1.66
CA MET A 1 -39.93 60.29 0.94
C MET A 1 -38.53 60.11 1.51
N LYS A 2 -37.60 59.57 0.71
CA LYS A 2 -36.11 59.66 0.79
C LYS A 2 -35.58 58.59 -0.18
N LYS A 3 -35.55 58.92 -1.48
CA LYS A 3 -34.36 59.33 -2.26
C LYS A 3 -33.27 58.24 -2.30
N THR A 4 -33.40 57.42 -3.34
CA THR A 4 -32.37 56.65 -4.05
C THR A 4 -31.05 57.41 -4.16
N THR A 5 -29.96 56.81 -3.72
CA THR A 5 -28.59 57.19 -4.11
C THR A 5 -27.90 55.90 -4.59
N ILE A 6 -27.77 55.79 -5.90
CA ILE A 6 -26.96 54.79 -6.59
C ILE A 6 -25.51 55.26 -6.47
N LEU A 7 -24.66 54.49 -5.78
CA LEU A 7 -23.21 54.70 -5.79
C LEU A 7 -22.63 53.93 -6.98
N PHE A 8 -22.21 54.65 -8.01
CA PHE A 8 -21.37 54.14 -9.08
C PHE A 8 -19.95 53.94 -8.51
N LEU A 9 -19.55 52.69 -8.25
CA LEU A 9 -18.12 52.36 -8.12
C LEU A 9 -17.54 52.26 -9.53
N ILE A 10 -16.89 53.33 -9.97
CA ILE A 10 -15.99 53.29 -11.12
C ILE A 10 -14.73 52.57 -10.65
N SER A 11 -14.60 51.30 -11.02
CA SER A 11 -13.32 50.58 -10.93
C SER A 11 -12.37 51.18 -11.96
N CYS A 12 -11.51 52.10 -11.54
CA CYS A 12 -10.29 52.41 -12.27
C CYS A 12 -9.40 51.16 -12.21
N LEU A 13 -9.51 50.29 -13.22
CA LEU A 13 -8.44 49.36 -13.55
C LEU A 13 -7.24 50.21 -14.01
N SER A 14 -6.31 50.50 -13.11
CA SER A 14 -4.93 50.71 -13.53
C SER A 14 -4.46 49.39 -14.13
N LEU A 15 -4.30 49.33 -15.45
CA LEU A 15 -3.51 48.27 -16.09
C LEU A 15 -2.08 48.40 -15.58
N ALA A 16 -1.77 47.74 -14.47
CA ALA A 16 -0.40 47.44 -14.13
C ALA A 16 0.14 46.52 -15.23
N ALA A 17 1.23 46.91 -15.89
CA ALA A 17 1.91 46.01 -16.81
C ALA A 17 2.30 44.74 -16.03
N LYS A 18 1.94 43.56 -16.55
CA LYS A 18 2.35 42.29 -15.95
C LYS A 18 3.87 42.17 -16.04
N ALA A 19 4.52 41.90 -14.91
CA ALA A 19 5.92 41.51 -14.88
C ALA A 19 6.14 40.31 -15.81
N THR A 20 7.31 40.26 -16.46
CA THR A 20 7.62 39.21 -17.46
C THR A 20 8.92 38.52 -17.11
N ASP A 21 8.95 37.20 -17.20
CA ASP A 21 10.13 36.39 -16.88
C ASP A 21 11.34 36.81 -17.73
N ILE A 22 12.51 36.88 -17.10
CA ILE A 22 13.79 37.05 -17.79
C ILE A 22 14.15 35.72 -18.47
N ARG A 23 14.53 35.80 -19.75
CA ARG A 23 14.74 34.65 -20.62
C ARG A 23 16.17 34.60 -21.12
N LEU A 24 17.09 34.34 -20.20
CA LEU A 24 18.50 34.14 -20.50
C LEU A 24 18.88 32.70 -20.15
N ALA A 25 19.33 31.96 -21.16
CA ALA A 25 20.02 30.71 -21.00
C ALA A 25 21.47 30.95 -20.58
N ASP A 26 22.11 29.93 -20.03
CA ASP A 26 23.52 29.96 -19.63
C ASP A 26 23.90 31.26 -18.87
N PRO A 27 23.14 31.61 -17.81
CA PRO A 27 23.24 32.93 -17.21
C PRO A 27 24.45 33.07 -16.28
N THR A 28 24.96 34.30 -16.19
CA THR A 28 25.95 34.72 -15.19
C THR A 28 25.45 36.00 -14.50
N VAL A 29 25.80 36.16 -13.22
CA VAL A 29 25.59 37.41 -12.47
C VAL A 29 26.95 37.87 -11.96
N PHE A 30 27.35 39.06 -12.36
CA PHE A 30 28.56 39.71 -11.87
C PHE A 30 28.19 40.85 -10.92
N CYS A 31 28.80 40.91 -9.72
CA CYS A 31 28.56 41.97 -8.75
C CYS A 31 29.69 43.00 -8.78
N HIS A 32 29.36 44.28 -9.00
CA HIS A 32 30.31 45.38 -8.92
C HIS A 32 29.65 46.64 -8.36
N ASP A 33 30.28 47.22 -7.33
CA ASP A 33 29.88 48.46 -6.67
C ASP A 33 28.40 48.48 -6.21
N GLY A 34 27.92 47.33 -5.70
CA GLY A 34 26.55 47.17 -5.19
C GLY A 34 25.50 46.95 -6.29
N VAL A 35 25.91 46.83 -7.55
CA VAL A 35 25.05 46.52 -8.69
C VAL A 35 25.33 45.12 -9.21
N TYR A 36 24.26 44.37 -9.46
CA TYR A 36 24.28 43.04 -10.07
C TYR A 36 24.05 43.15 -11.57
N TYR A 37 24.93 42.56 -12.36
CA TYR A 37 24.93 42.57 -13.82
C TYR A 37 24.62 41.16 -14.33
N LEU A 38 23.40 40.96 -14.83
CA LEU A 38 22.92 39.69 -15.37
C LEU A 38 23.01 39.69 -16.90
N THR A 39 23.69 38.69 -17.46
CA THR A 39 23.75 38.40 -18.89
C THR A 39 23.70 36.89 -19.13
N GLY A 40 23.38 36.49 -20.35
CA GLY A 40 23.31 35.09 -20.75
C GLY A 40 23.03 34.95 -22.25
N THR A 41 22.92 33.71 -22.72
CA THR A 41 22.45 33.35 -24.06
C THR A 41 21.01 33.83 -24.27
N GLY A 42 20.81 34.80 -25.19
CA GLY A 42 19.52 35.43 -25.46
C GLY A 42 18.81 34.94 -26.74
N GLU A 43 17.61 35.49 -27.00
CA GLU A 43 16.74 35.05 -28.11
C GLU A 43 17.20 35.50 -29.51
N VAL A 44 18.07 36.52 -29.60
CA VAL A 44 18.52 37.10 -30.87
C VAL A 44 20.04 36.98 -30.99
N ASP A 45 20.49 36.30 -32.04
CA ASP A 45 21.91 36.06 -32.30
C ASP A 45 22.69 37.36 -32.60
N GLY A 46 24.00 37.35 -32.33
CA GLY A 46 24.92 38.46 -32.62
C GLY A 46 25.39 39.30 -31.41
N GLY A 47 25.18 38.84 -30.17
CA GLY A 47 25.72 39.46 -28.96
C GLY A 47 24.84 39.23 -27.72
N PHE A 48 25.17 39.88 -26.60
CA PHE A 48 24.52 39.61 -25.30
C PHE A 48 23.73 40.81 -24.76
N THR A 49 22.60 40.52 -24.13
CA THR A 49 21.73 41.50 -23.46
C THR A 49 22.12 41.64 -21.99
N LEU A 50 21.99 42.84 -21.44
CA LEU A 50 22.31 43.13 -20.04
C LEU A 50 21.05 43.51 -19.24
N TYR A 51 20.93 42.94 -18.05
CA TYR A 51 20.01 43.38 -17.01
C TYR A 51 20.81 43.83 -15.77
N THR A 52 20.30 44.83 -15.05
CA THR A 52 20.89 45.30 -13.80
C THR A 52 19.91 45.27 -12.65
N SER A 53 20.38 44.99 -11.44
CA SER A 53 19.61 45.06 -10.19
C SER A 53 20.49 45.56 -9.03
N GLU A 54 19.89 46.17 -8.02
CA GLU A 54 20.55 46.57 -6.75
C GLU A 54 20.12 45.69 -5.55
N ASP A 55 19.12 44.83 -5.77
CA ASP A 55 18.45 44.06 -4.71
C ASP A 55 18.10 42.62 -5.09
N LEU A 56 18.53 42.17 -6.28
CA LEU A 56 18.27 40.84 -6.87
C LEU A 56 16.81 40.53 -7.21
N VAL A 57 15.87 41.45 -6.91
CA VAL A 57 14.44 41.29 -7.17
C VAL A 57 14.02 42.12 -8.36
N HIS A 58 14.40 43.40 -8.35
CA HIS A 58 14.03 44.36 -9.38
C HIS A 58 15.10 44.42 -10.45
N TRP A 59 14.84 43.75 -11.57
CA TRP A 59 15.75 43.72 -12.71
C TRP A 59 15.26 44.65 -13.82
N THR A 60 16.16 45.53 -14.26
CA THR A 60 15.88 46.48 -15.34
C THR A 60 16.69 46.12 -16.57
N PRO A 61 16.08 45.99 -17.77
CA PRO A 61 16.84 45.86 -19.01
C PRO A 61 17.67 47.12 -19.25
N LYS A 62 18.96 46.96 -19.54
CA LYS A 62 19.87 48.06 -19.88
C LYS A 62 20.43 47.82 -21.28
N ALA A 63 20.42 48.86 -22.10
CA ALA A 63 21.17 48.84 -23.35
C ALA A 63 22.66 48.79 -22.99
N GLY A 64 23.37 47.77 -23.47
CA GLY A 64 24.83 47.77 -23.45
C GLY A 64 25.36 48.90 -24.33
N LEU A 65 26.62 49.28 -24.11
CA LEU A 65 27.20 50.48 -24.72
C LEU A 65 27.71 50.25 -26.17
N ALA A 66 27.42 49.11 -26.78
CA ALA A 66 27.68 48.87 -28.20
C ALA A 66 26.65 49.57 -29.12
N ALA A 67 26.97 49.68 -30.40
CA ALA A 67 26.20 50.49 -31.36
C ALA A 67 24.73 50.05 -31.54
N ASP A 68 24.41 48.80 -31.23
CA ASP A 68 23.09 48.19 -31.30
C ASP A 68 22.44 47.94 -29.92
N GLY A 69 23.03 48.47 -28.85
CA GLY A 69 22.52 48.32 -27.48
C GLY A 69 22.88 47.00 -26.79
N ARG A 70 23.83 46.23 -27.32
CA ARG A 70 24.34 44.97 -26.74
C ARG A 70 25.65 45.19 -25.96
N LEU A 71 26.09 44.16 -25.23
CA LEU A 71 27.38 44.18 -24.51
C LEU A 71 28.59 44.20 -25.45
N LEU A 72 28.46 43.65 -26.66
CA LEU A 72 29.50 43.64 -27.69
C LEU A 72 28.87 43.83 -29.07
N HIS A 73 29.69 44.18 -30.06
CA HIS A 73 29.29 44.23 -31.47
C HIS A 73 30.31 43.48 -32.33
N ASN A 74 29.83 42.70 -33.31
CA ASN A 74 30.65 41.80 -34.14
C ASN A 74 31.70 42.50 -35.02
N SER A 75 31.61 43.81 -35.21
CA SER A 75 32.66 44.60 -35.88
C SER A 75 33.87 44.91 -34.99
N GLN A 76 33.76 44.69 -33.68
CA GLN A 76 34.78 45.03 -32.68
C GLN A 76 35.19 43.84 -31.81
N SER A 77 34.58 42.67 -32.00
CA SER A 77 34.83 41.43 -31.26
C SER A 77 34.48 40.22 -32.11
N PHE A 78 35.12 39.09 -31.83
CA PHE A 78 34.99 37.86 -32.61
C PHE A 78 33.59 37.26 -32.55
N GLY A 79 33.11 36.74 -33.69
CA GLY A 79 31.87 35.97 -33.79
C GLY A 79 30.89 36.55 -34.81
N SER A 80 30.22 35.67 -35.55
CA SER A 80 29.16 36.00 -36.50
C SER A 80 27.80 35.43 -36.09
N SER A 81 27.79 34.31 -35.37
CA SER A 81 26.60 33.59 -34.89
C SER A 81 26.90 32.79 -33.62
N LYS A 82 25.88 32.11 -33.06
CA LYS A 82 26.02 31.17 -31.93
C LYS A 82 26.66 31.79 -30.68
N PHE A 83 26.22 32.99 -30.31
CA PHE A 83 26.71 33.67 -29.11
C PHE A 83 26.14 33.02 -27.84
N TRP A 84 26.97 32.28 -27.10
CA TRP A 84 26.56 31.46 -25.96
C TRP A 84 27.43 31.66 -24.71
N ALA A 85 26.82 31.37 -23.55
CA ALA A 85 27.47 31.25 -22.24
C ALA A 85 28.48 32.37 -21.92
N PRO A 86 28.03 33.64 -21.87
CA PRO A 86 28.89 34.74 -21.50
C PRO A 86 29.24 34.67 -20.01
N GLN A 87 30.48 35.01 -19.67
CA GLN A 87 30.93 35.24 -18.29
C GLN A 87 31.61 36.61 -18.19
N ILE A 88 31.07 37.49 -17.35
CA ILE A 88 31.73 38.77 -17.00
C ILE A 88 32.65 38.52 -15.81
N PHE A 89 33.90 38.98 -15.90
CA PHE A 89 34.88 38.85 -14.83
C PHE A 89 35.76 40.10 -14.70
N ARG A 90 36.35 40.30 -13.52
CA ARG A 90 37.36 41.35 -13.31
C ARG A 90 38.71 40.89 -13.84
N VAL A 91 39.34 41.69 -14.70
CA VAL A 91 40.66 41.37 -15.23
C VAL A 91 41.69 41.48 -14.12
N LYS A 92 42.45 40.41 -13.90
CA LYS A 92 43.55 40.40 -12.92
C LYS A 92 44.51 41.57 -13.19
N ASP A 93 44.89 42.25 -12.10
CA ASP A 93 45.84 43.38 -12.10
C ASP A 93 45.39 44.58 -12.98
N SER A 94 44.10 44.69 -13.31
CA SER A 94 43.51 45.79 -14.07
C SER A 94 42.20 46.29 -13.45
N SER A 95 41.83 47.53 -13.75
CA SER A 95 40.48 48.07 -13.46
C SER A 95 39.45 47.67 -14.51
N SER A 96 39.88 47.10 -15.64
CA SER A 96 38.99 46.69 -16.73
C SER A 96 38.26 45.38 -16.44
N PHE A 97 37.20 45.15 -17.19
CA PHE A 97 36.35 43.96 -17.16
C PHE A 97 36.60 43.10 -18.41
N GLY A 98 36.53 41.79 -18.23
CA GLY A 98 36.59 40.81 -19.30
C GLY A 98 35.22 40.17 -19.51
N LEU A 99 34.94 39.81 -20.76
CA LEU A 99 33.79 39.00 -21.15
C LEU A 99 34.34 37.78 -21.90
N ALA A 100 34.32 36.62 -21.26
CA ALA A 100 34.59 35.35 -21.93
C ALA A 100 33.28 34.84 -22.50
N TYR A 101 33.26 34.38 -23.75
CA TYR A 101 32.05 33.89 -24.38
C TYR A 101 32.37 32.92 -25.51
N ALA A 102 31.37 32.14 -25.91
CA ALA A 102 31.43 31.33 -27.12
C ALA A 102 30.73 32.06 -28.28
N ALA A 103 31.32 32.02 -29.47
CA ALA A 103 30.70 32.41 -30.73
C ALA A 103 31.27 31.56 -31.87
N ASP A 104 30.44 31.19 -32.84
CA ASP A 104 30.80 30.27 -33.93
C ASP A 104 31.44 28.95 -33.43
N GLU A 105 31.04 28.48 -32.24
CA GLU A 105 31.63 27.33 -31.52
C GLU A 105 33.13 27.49 -31.21
N LYS A 106 33.56 28.72 -30.96
CA LYS A 106 34.90 29.07 -30.48
C LYS A 106 34.79 29.99 -29.28
N ILE A 107 35.80 29.97 -28.41
CA ILE A 107 35.87 30.91 -27.29
C ILE A 107 36.66 32.16 -27.68
N ALA A 108 36.15 33.32 -27.28
CA ALA A 108 36.84 34.59 -27.32
C ALA A 108 36.73 35.31 -25.97
N ILE A 109 37.67 36.22 -25.72
CA ILE A 109 37.67 37.11 -24.56
C ILE A 109 37.78 38.54 -25.07
N ALA A 110 36.81 39.38 -24.71
CA ALA A 110 36.75 40.80 -25.04
C ALA A 110 36.80 41.64 -23.76
N TYR A 111 37.20 42.90 -23.86
CA TYR A 111 37.48 43.77 -22.71
C TYR A 111 36.73 45.10 -22.78
N ALA A 112 36.35 45.62 -21.62
CA ALA A 112 35.75 46.94 -21.46
C ALA A 112 36.23 47.62 -20.18
N ASP A 113 36.14 48.94 -20.12
CA ASP A 113 36.42 49.70 -18.88
C ASP A 113 35.20 49.80 -17.96
N ASP A 114 34.04 49.37 -18.44
CA ASP A 114 32.76 49.41 -17.73
C ASP A 114 32.01 48.06 -17.95
N PRO A 115 31.35 47.50 -16.92
CA PRO A 115 30.58 46.26 -17.06
C PRO A 115 29.40 46.35 -18.05
N HIS A 116 28.95 47.55 -18.44
CA HIS A 116 27.97 47.76 -19.52
C HIS A 116 28.58 47.59 -20.93
N GLY A 117 29.89 47.36 -21.04
CA GLY A 117 30.61 47.28 -22.31
C GLY A 117 30.99 48.66 -22.87
N PRO A 118 31.13 48.81 -24.20
CA PRO A 118 31.16 47.73 -25.18
C PRO A 118 32.44 46.93 -24.99
N PHE A 119 32.32 45.61 -24.85
CA PHE A 119 33.45 44.70 -24.82
C PHE A 119 34.06 44.60 -26.22
N LYS A 120 35.39 44.79 -26.32
CA LYS A 120 36.14 44.81 -27.59
C LYS A 120 37.38 43.94 -27.52
N GLN A 121 37.83 43.48 -28.68
CA GLN A 121 39.15 42.89 -28.84
C GLN A 121 40.08 43.86 -29.58
N GLU A 122 41.31 43.99 -29.11
CA GLU A 122 42.35 44.71 -29.86
C GLU A 122 42.70 43.97 -31.15
N GLU A 123 42.83 42.65 -31.06
CA GLU A 123 42.97 41.73 -32.19
C GLU A 123 41.76 40.80 -32.21
N ILE A 124 40.90 40.95 -33.21
CA ILE A 124 39.66 40.16 -33.33
C ILE A 124 40.02 38.72 -33.72
N GLY A 125 39.74 37.78 -32.82
CA GLY A 125 40.06 36.38 -33.02
C GLY A 125 39.58 35.47 -31.87
N ALA A 126 39.41 34.19 -32.18
CA ALA A 126 39.21 33.15 -31.18
C ALA A 126 40.53 32.81 -30.46
N ILE A 127 40.42 32.40 -29.19
CA ILE A 127 41.59 32.01 -28.37
C ILE A 127 42.28 30.74 -28.88
N ASP A 128 41.50 29.85 -29.51
CA ASP A 128 41.99 28.70 -30.27
C ASP A 128 41.09 28.52 -31.51
N PRO A 129 41.53 28.98 -32.70
CA PRO A 129 40.72 28.87 -33.91
C PRO A 129 40.52 27.41 -34.38
N ASN A 130 41.37 26.48 -33.94
CA ASN A 130 41.39 25.11 -34.46
C ASN A 130 40.51 24.13 -33.68
N SER A 131 40.13 24.45 -32.44
CA SER A 131 39.33 23.58 -31.56
C SER A 131 37.88 24.05 -31.47
N SER A 132 36.90 23.14 -31.48
CA SER A 132 35.50 23.51 -31.18
C SER A 132 35.32 23.54 -29.67
N MET A 133 34.98 24.71 -29.14
CA MET A 133 34.98 25.00 -27.70
C MET A 133 33.83 25.93 -27.32
N ILE A 134 33.13 25.61 -26.23
CA ILE A 134 32.00 26.38 -25.69
C ILE A 134 32.10 26.52 -24.17
N ASP A 135 31.17 27.28 -23.57
CA ASP A 135 30.99 27.45 -22.12
C ASP A 135 32.28 27.82 -21.35
N PRO A 136 32.89 28.97 -21.67
CA PRO A 136 34.10 29.41 -20.99
C PRO A 136 33.85 29.85 -19.54
N PHE A 137 34.78 29.53 -18.66
CA PHE A 137 34.83 30.06 -17.29
C PHE A 137 36.27 30.42 -16.90
N TYR A 138 36.51 31.70 -16.67
CA TYR A 138 37.76 32.28 -16.21
C TYR A 138 37.89 32.15 -14.69
N PHE A 139 39.05 31.66 -14.24
CA PHE A 139 39.36 31.47 -12.83
C PHE A 139 40.79 31.92 -12.53
N VAL A 140 40.99 32.57 -11.38
CA VAL A 140 42.31 32.97 -10.87
C VAL A 140 42.54 32.28 -9.55
N ASP A 141 43.62 31.49 -9.48
CA ASP A 141 44.02 30.80 -8.24
C ASP A 141 44.75 31.76 -7.28
N ASP A 142 44.89 31.39 -6.01
CA ASP A 142 45.50 32.23 -4.96
C ASP A 142 46.96 32.62 -5.27
N ASN A 143 47.66 31.79 -6.04
CA ASN A 143 49.02 32.07 -6.52
C ASN A 143 49.06 33.05 -7.71
N GLY A 144 47.89 33.55 -8.15
CA GLY A 144 47.72 34.46 -9.27
C GLY A 144 47.76 33.80 -10.64
N LYS A 145 47.85 32.48 -10.74
CA LYS A 145 47.81 31.76 -12.02
C LYS A 145 46.38 31.77 -12.58
N GLN A 146 46.28 32.04 -13.87
CA GLN A 146 45.02 32.15 -14.59
C GLN A 146 44.69 30.83 -15.30
N TYR A 147 43.44 30.42 -15.20
CA TYR A 147 42.91 29.23 -15.81
C TYR A 147 41.66 29.56 -16.62
N LEU A 148 41.49 28.85 -17.73
CA LEU A 148 40.23 28.83 -18.46
C LEU A 148 39.67 27.41 -18.41
N TYR A 149 38.50 27.27 -17.81
CA TYR A 149 37.67 26.08 -17.94
C TYR A 149 36.76 26.26 -19.16
N TYR A 150 36.51 25.18 -19.88
CA TYR A 150 35.71 25.20 -21.09
C TYR A 150 35.26 23.80 -21.47
N VAL A 151 34.28 23.71 -22.35
CA VAL A 151 33.80 22.45 -22.91
C VAL A 151 34.43 22.23 -24.27
N ARG A 152 34.91 21.00 -24.54
CA ARG A 152 35.24 20.57 -25.92
C ARG A 152 34.06 19.85 -26.53
N VAL A 153 33.81 20.13 -27.81
CA VAL A 153 32.73 19.53 -28.61
C VAL A 153 33.34 18.57 -29.64
N ASP A 154 33.85 17.43 -29.18
CA ASP A 154 34.60 16.45 -29.98
C ASP A 154 34.08 15.01 -29.83
N GLY A 155 32.80 14.81 -30.18
CA GLY A 155 32.11 13.51 -30.08
C GLY A 155 31.40 13.27 -28.74
N SER A 156 31.67 14.10 -27.74
CA SER A 156 30.92 14.29 -26.47
C SER A 156 31.19 15.70 -25.93
N ASN A 157 30.36 16.22 -25.03
CA ASN A 157 30.70 17.42 -24.27
C ASN A 157 31.39 17.01 -22.96
N SER A 158 32.64 17.45 -22.79
CA SER A 158 33.42 17.25 -21.57
C SER A 158 34.13 18.53 -21.18
N ILE A 159 34.27 18.76 -19.87
CA ILE A 159 34.90 19.96 -19.33
C ILE A 159 36.41 19.76 -19.26
N TYR A 160 37.15 20.74 -19.75
CA TYR A 160 38.60 20.84 -19.73
C TYR A 160 39.03 22.10 -18.97
N VAL A 161 40.28 22.09 -18.51
CA VAL A 161 40.97 23.26 -17.97
C VAL A 161 42.32 23.43 -18.65
N ALA A 162 42.66 24.65 -19.03
CA ALA A 162 43.96 25.00 -19.57
C ALA A 162 44.57 26.17 -18.79
N ASP A 163 45.90 26.26 -18.84
CA ASP A 163 46.63 27.44 -18.38
C ASP A 163 46.35 28.57 -19.39
N LEU A 164 45.89 29.72 -18.89
CA LEU A 164 45.61 30.90 -19.71
C LEU A 164 46.81 31.84 -19.68
N SER A 165 47.29 32.26 -20.85
CA SER A 165 48.43 33.17 -20.95
C SER A 165 48.15 34.52 -20.27
N ASP A 166 49.18 35.26 -19.88
CA ASP A 166 49.01 36.54 -19.17
C ASP A 166 48.21 37.59 -19.97
N ASN A 167 48.38 37.60 -21.30
CA ASN A 167 47.59 38.41 -22.22
C ASN A 167 46.21 37.80 -22.55
N ARG A 168 45.92 36.59 -22.05
CA ARG A 168 44.68 35.82 -22.19
C ARG A 168 44.25 35.59 -23.66
N GLN A 169 45.23 35.46 -24.55
CA GLN A 169 45.01 35.19 -25.98
C GLN A 169 45.39 33.76 -26.40
N SER A 170 45.95 32.95 -25.49
CA SER A 170 46.34 31.57 -25.82
C SER A 170 46.19 30.63 -24.63
N LEU A 171 45.98 29.35 -24.94
CA LEU A 171 45.83 28.26 -23.97
C LEU A 171 46.98 27.28 -24.06
N SER A 172 47.41 26.74 -22.92
CA SER A 172 48.42 25.68 -22.87
C SER A 172 48.11 24.64 -21.79
N ASN A 173 48.75 23.48 -21.89
CA ASN A 173 48.64 22.41 -20.89
C ASN A 173 47.20 21.94 -20.60
N ALA A 174 46.32 21.89 -21.60
CA ALA A 174 44.93 21.48 -21.42
C ALA A 174 44.79 20.08 -20.78
N LYS A 175 43.87 19.94 -19.82
CA LYS A 175 43.56 18.68 -19.12
C LYS A 175 42.05 18.52 -18.96
N GLN A 176 41.54 17.32 -19.21
CA GLN A 176 40.13 17.01 -18.97
C GLN A 176 39.85 16.99 -17.46
N CYS A 177 38.78 17.66 -17.04
CA CYS A 177 38.32 17.73 -15.66
C CYS A 177 37.28 16.65 -15.38
N VAL A 178 36.13 16.75 -16.04
CA VAL A 178 34.97 15.87 -15.85
C VAL A 178 34.32 15.54 -17.19
N SER A 179 33.78 14.33 -17.27
CA SER A 179 32.88 13.88 -18.33
C SER A 179 31.69 13.16 -17.71
N ALA A 180 30.57 13.16 -18.42
CA ALA A 180 29.36 12.48 -18.00
C ALA A 180 29.57 10.95 -17.97
N ALA A 181 29.18 10.32 -16.85
CA ALA A 181 29.21 8.87 -16.72
C ALA A 181 27.93 8.22 -17.30
N TYR A 182 28.11 7.22 -18.17
CA TYR A 182 27.02 6.42 -18.72
C TYR A 182 26.34 5.57 -17.65
N GLY A 183 25.02 5.39 -17.75
CA GLY A 183 24.23 4.61 -16.80
C GLY A 183 24.09 5.27 -15.42
N THR A 184 24.30 6.58 -15.34
CA THR A 184 24.14 7.40 -14.13
C THR A 184 23.22 8.59 -14.41
N TRP A 185 22.90 9.40 -13.39
CA TRP A 185 22.14 10.65 -13.57
C TRP A 185 22.78 11.62 -14.59
N GLN A 186 24.08 11.50 -14.82
CA GLN A 186 24.86 12.36 -15.72
C GLN A 186 24.57 12.08 -17.20
N ASN A 187 24.00 10.91 -17.53
CA ASN A 187 23.55 10.60 -18.89
C ASN A 187 22.40 9.57 -18.85
N VAL A 188 21.19 10.08 -18.71
CA VAL A 188 19.97 9.25 -18.54
C VAL A 188 19.41 8.70 -19.85
N THR A 189 19.91 9.18 -20.99
CA THR A 189 19.57 8.67 -22.31
C THR A 189 20.80 8.00 -22.92
N ASN A 190 20.65 6.91 -23.68
CA ASN A 190 21.76 6.25 -24.39
C ASN A 190 22.29 7.09 -25.60
N GLY A 191 22.27 8.42 -25.49
CA GLY A 191 22.64 9.38 -26.51
C GLY A 191 23.96 10.11 -26.23
N TYR A 192 24.11 11.27 -26.87
CA TYR A 192 25.28 12.14 -26.77
C TYR A 192 25.53 12.56 -25.30
N ALA A 193 26.69 12.18 -24.76
CA ALA A 193 27.03 12.45 -23.37
C ALA A 193 27.43 13.92 -23.19
N VAL A 194 26.81 14.59 -22.22
CA VAL A 194 27.01 16.03 -21.98
C VAL A 194 27.41 16.29 -20.53
N ALA A 195 28.57 16.92 -20.35
CA ALA A 195 28.99 17.63 -19.15
C ALA A 195 29.48 19.03 -19.57
N GLU A 196 28.80 20.08 -19.10
CA GLU A 196 28.98 21.44 -19.59
C GLU A 196 28.66 22.52 -18.54
N GLY A 197 28.77 23.80 -18.88
CA GLY A 197 28.57 24.93 -17.97
C GLY A 197 29.44 24.90 -16.71
N PRO A 198 30.79 24.93 -16.83
CA PRO A 198 31.68 24.87 -15.69
C PRO A 198 31.64 26.16 -14.87
N THR A 199 31.52 26.04 -13.55
CA THR A 199 31.72 27.13 -12.59
C THR A 199 32.69 26.66 -11.51
N VAL A 200 33.75 27.43 -11.24
CA VAL A 200 34.83 27.02 -10.33
C VAL A 200 35.11 28.07 -9.26
N PHE A 201 35.16 27.61 -8.01
CA PHE A 201 35.66 28.40 -6.89
C PHE A 201 36.53 27.55 -5.97
N LYS A 202 37.28 28.22 -5.10
CA LYS A 202 38.09 27.61 -4.06
C LYS A 202 37.47 27.88 -2.70
N ASP A 203 37.41 26.84 -1.86
CA ASP A 203 37.04 26.99 -0.46
C ASP A 203 37.88 26.03 0.41
N GLY A 204 38.56 26.60 1.40
CA GLY A 204 39.59 25.88 2.16
C GLY A 204 40.68 25.26 1.28
N ASP A 205 40.95 23.98 1.49
CA ASP A 205 41.97 23.21 0.76
C ASP A 205 41.48 22.63 -0.57
N TYR A 206 40.22 22.88 -0.94
CA TYR A 206 39.56 22.28 -2.10
C TYR A 206 39.13 23.31 -3.14
N TYR A 207 39.21 22.88 -4.40
CA TYR A 207 38.60 23.51 -5.56
C TYR A 207 37.31 22.74 -5.86
N TYR A 208 36.23 23.46 -6.12
CA TYR A 208 34.93 22.90 -6.47
C TYR A 208 34.57 23.31 -7.89
N LEU A 209 34.28 22.32 -8.73
CA LEU A 209 33.80 22.48 -10.10
C LEU A 209 32.33 22.08 -10.14
N VAL A 210 31.45 23.06 -10.25
CA VAL A 210 30.02 22.88 -10.50
C VAL A 210 29.82 22.77 -12.01
N TYR A 211 28.98 21.83 -12.43
CA TYR A 211 28.72 21.55 -13.85
C TYR A 211 27.32 20.98 -14.04
N SER A 212 26.81 21.06 -15.26
CA SER A 212 25.53 20.45 -15.64
C SER A 212 25.70 19.26 -16.58
N CYS A 213 24.80 18.30 -16.47
CA CYS A 213 24.79 17.09 -17.27
C CYS A 213 23.45 16.82 -17.95
N ASN A 214 23.50 15.96 -18.97
CA ASN A 214 22.45 15.75 -20.00
C ASN A 214 22.40 16.90 -21.01
N ASP A 215 21.72 16.71 -22.14
CA ASP A 215 21.49 17.78 -23.12
C ASP A 215 20.48 18.80 -22.55
N TYR A 216 20.69 20.11 -22.74
CA TYR A 216 19.80 21.14 -22.18
C TYR A 216 18.32 20.99 -22.58
N ARG A 217 18.00 20.32 -23.69
CA ARG A 217 16.62 20.03 -24.12
C ARG A 217 15.99 18.89 -23.32
N ASN A 218 16.81 18.08 -22.68
CA ASN A 218 16.37 17.03 -21.79
C ASN A 218 15.79 17.64 -20.52
N ILE A 219 14.59 17.21 -20.13
CA ILE A 219 13.96 17.66 -18.89
C ILE A 219 14.83 17.34 -17.66
N ASN A 220 15.66 16.30 -17.74
CA ASN A 220 16.58 15.84 -16.69
C ASN A 220 17.94 16.55 -16.72
N TYR A 221 18.07 17.66 -17.47
CA TYR A 221 19.23 18.55 -17.30
C TYR A 221 19.34 18.93 -15.81
N ALA A 222 20.52 18.70 -15.24
CA ALA A 222 20.75 18.72 -13.80
C ALA A 222 22.17 19.16 -13.48
N VAL A 223 22.34 19.76 -12.30
CA VAL A 223 23.61 20.28 -11.77
C VAL A 223 24.22 19.28 -10.80
N GLY A 224 25.51 19.04 -10.94
CA GLY A 224 26.34 18.33 -9.98
C GLY A 224 27.63 19.09 -9.72
N TYR A 225 28.50 18.50 -8.91
CA TYR A 225 29.82 19.05 -8.69
C TYR A 225 30.88 17.97 -8.48
N ALA A 226 32.12 18.38 -8.63
CA ALA A 226 33.30 17.60 -8.31
C ALA A 226 34.27 18.48 -7.52
N TYR A 227 35.11 17.87 -6.69
CA TYR A 227 36.12 18.59 -5.92
C TYR A 227 37.52 18.03 -6.13
N ALA A 228 38.54 18.87 -5.94
CA ALA A 228 39.95 18.51 -6.11
C ALA A 228 40.83 19.34 -5.18
N THR A 229 42.04 18.86 -4.88
CA THR A 229 43.05 19.64 -4.15
C THR A 229 43.96 20.47 -5.05
N SER A 230 43.65 20.53 -6.35
CA SER A 230 44.38 21.27 -7.38
C SER A 230 43.40 21.80 -8.43
N PRO A 231 43.62 23.01 -8.98
CA PRO A 231 42.74 23.59 -10.00
C PRO A 231 42.64 22.72 -11.26
N LYS A 232 43.58 21.79 -11.49
CA LYS A 232 43.54 20.86 -12.63
C LYS A 232 43.15 19.43 -12.27
N GLY A 233 42.59 19.20 -11.09
CA GLY A 233 42.27 17.87 -10.60
C GLY A 233 43.51 17.06 -10.15
N PRO A 234 43.37 15.74 -9.92
CA PRO A 234 42.22 14.90 -10.27
C PRO A 234 40.95 15.31 -9.53
N TRP A 235 39.81 15.21 -10.23
CA TRP A 235 38.51 15.59 -9.72
C TRP A 235 37.77 14.37 -9.17
N THR A 236 37.27 14.47 -7.94
CA THR A 236 36.38 13.50 -7.32
C THR A 236 34.95 13.94 -7.58
N LYS A 237 34.19 13.16 -8.36
CA LYS A 237 32.77 13.46 -8.64
C LYS A 237 31.91 12.99 -7.47
N VAL A 238 30.97 13.84 -7.05
CA VAL A 238 29.92 13.43 -6.12
C VAL A 238 28.85 12.64 -6.87
N ALA A 239 28.36 11.57 -6.23
CA ALA A 239 27.50 10.58 -6.88
C ALA A 239 26.12 11.14 -7.26
N SER A 240 25.57 12.08 -6.48
CA SER A 240 24.23 12.64 -6.66
C SER A 240 24.29 14.07 -7.22
N PRO A 241 23.29 14.49 -8.02
CA PRO A 241 23.15 15.90 -8.42
C PRO A 241 22.73 16.77 -7.23
N ILE A 242 23.12 18.04 -7.26
CA ILE A 242 22.81 19.04 -6.21
C ILE A 242 21.66 19.98 -6.59
N LEU A 243 21.27 20.00 -7.87
CA LEU A 243 20.09 20.73 -8.32
C LEU A 243 19.50 20.01 -9.54
N THR A 244 18.18 19.80 -9.55
CA THR A 244 17.49 19.03 -10.58
C THR A 244 16.08 19.59 -10.76
N ARG A 245 15.39 19.14 -11.82
CA ARG A 245 13.97 19.44 -12.01
C ARG A 245 13.08 19.04 -10.83
N HIS A 246 13.50 18.06 -10.05
CA HIS A 246 12.70 17.48 -8.99
C HIS A 246 12.76 18.30 -7.70
N HIS A 247 13.87 19.01 -7.45
CA HIS A 247 14.00 19.91 -6.30
C HIS A 247 13.08 21.14 -6.41
N LEU A 248 12.82 21.63 -7.62
CA LEU A 248 12.10 22.89 -7.85
C LEU A 248 10.78 22.75 -8.62
N GLY A 249 10.46 21.55 -9.13
CA GLY A 249 9.33 21.36 -10.06
C GLY A 249 9.52 22.03 -11.44
N LEU A 250 10.77 22.40 -11.79
CA LEU A 250 11.11 23.14 -13.00
C LEU A 250 12.00 22.31 -13.94
N ASN A 251 11.49 21.94 -15.12
CA ASN A 251 12.24 21.12 -16.07
C ASN A 251 13.52 21.80 -16.54
N GLY A 252 14.55 21.00 -16.84
CA GLY A 252 15.78 21.45 -17.47
C GLY A 252 16.61 22.40 -16.61
N THR A 253 16.73 22.06 -15.32
CA THR A 253 17.41 22.91 -14.34
C THR A 253 18.91 22.73 -14.43
N GLY A 254 19.61 23.71 -14.99
CA GLY A 254 21.06 23.63 -15.09
C GLY A 254 21.65 24.77 -15.88
N HIS A 255 22.96 24.64 -16.13
CA HIS A 255 23.91 25.68 -16.53
C HIS A 255 23.74 26.96 -15.71
N GLY A 256 24.72 27.27 -14.89
CA GLY A 256 24.63 28.41 -14.00
C GLY A 256 25.95 28.80 -13.37
N ASP A 257 25.92 29.95 -12.70
CA ASP A 257 27.08 30.60 -12.10
C ASP A 257 26.80 30.92 -10.63
N ILE A 258 27.89 31.09 -9.86
CA ILE A 258 27.86 31.39 -8.43
C ILE A 258 28.29 32.83 -8.20
N PHE A 259 27.56 33.56 -7.36
CA PHE A 259 27.96 34.88 -6.89
C PHE A 259 27.57 35.10 -5.43
N CYS A 260 28.18 36.11 -4.80
CA CYS A 260 27.78 36.58 -3.46
C CYS A 260 26.98 37.88 -3.58
N ASP A 261 25.96 38.03 -2.74
CA ASP A 261 25.34 39.34 -2.55
C ASP A 261 26.20 40.24 -1.63
N LYS A 262 25.71 41.47 -1.39
CA LYS A 262 26.43 42.49 -0.62
C LYS A 262 26.50 42.13 0.88
N GLU A 263 25.64 41.24 1.35
CA GLU A 263 25.63 40.68 2.69
C GLU A 263 26.53 39.42 2.83
N GLY A 264 27.09 38.93 1.71
CA GLY A 264 27.95 37.74 1.68
C GLY A 264 27.18 36.42 1.58
N GLN A 265 25.86 36.47 1.35
CA GLN A 265 25.06 35.28 1.09
C GLN A 265 25.35 34.78 -0.33
N MET A 266 25.56 33.47 -0.45
CA MET A 266 25.87 32.80 -1.71
C MET A 266 24.60 32.52 -2.52
N TRP A 267 24.65 32.78 -3.82
CA TRP A 267 23.56 32.58 -4.75
C TRP A 267 24.03 31.79 -5.97
N TYR A 268 23.16 30.93 -6.48
CA TYR A 268 23.34 30.27 -7.75
C TYR A 268 22.31 30.81 -8.75
N VAL A 269 22.79 31.38 -9.85
CA VAL A 269 21.95 31.78 -10.99
C VAL A 269 21.97 30.66 -12.02
N PHE A 270 20.81 30.26 -12.52
CA PHE A 270 20.68 29.14 -13.44
C PHE A 270 19.50 29.33 -14.38
N HIS A 271 19.40 28.48 -15.40
CA HIS A 271 18.22 28.47 -16.26
C HIS A 271 17.36 27.23 -16.05
N VAL A 272 16.10 27.37 -16.43
CA VAL A 272 15.10 26.31 -16.51
C VAL A 272 14.38 26.39 -17.85
N HIS A 273 13.69 25.33 -18.23
CA HIS A 273 12.83 25.32 -19.42
C HIS A 273 11.73 26.39 -19.35
N ASN A 274 11.31 26.84 -20.53
CA ASN A 274 10.21 27.78 -20.69
C ASN A 274 8.94 27.31 -19.97
N ASN A 275 8.59 26.04 -20.14
CA ASN A 275 7.50 25.40 -19.42
C ASN A 275 7.69 23.87 -19.43
N LYS A 276 6.70 23.12 -18.93
CA LYS A 276 6.78 21.65 -18.80
C LYS A 276 6.96 20.91 -20.13
N THR A 277 6.61 21.50 -21.28
CA THR A 277 6.63 20.83 -22.59
C THR A 277 7.56 21.48 -23.61
N VAL A 278 8.05 22.69 -23.33
CA VAL A 278 8.91 23.46 -24.24
C VAL A 278 10.16 23.90 -23.50
N ALA A 279 11.33 23.48 -24.00
CA ALA A 279 12.62 23.87 -23.44
C ALA A 279 12.92 25.36 -23.67
N GLU A 280 12.75 25.83 -24.90
CA GLU A 280 13.07 27.21 -25.30
C GLU A 280 11.85 28.16 -25.30
N THR A 281 12.00 29.46 -25.09
CA THR A 281 13.22 30.14 -24.62
C THR A 281 13.34 30.00 -23.10
N ARG A 282 14.50 29.53 -22.64
CA ARG A 282 14.74 29.18 -21.22
C ARG A 282 14.60 30.40 -20.29
N ARG A 283 14.10 30.16 -19.08
CA ARG A 283 13.85 31.19 -18.05
C ARG A 283 14.98 31.20 -17.01
N THR A 284 15.30 32.37 -16.49
CA THR A 284 16.39 32.56 -15.52
C THR A 284 15.87 32.53 -14.09
N ALA A 285 16.59 31.87 -13.18
CA ALA A 285 16.22 31.68 -11.78
C ALA A 285 17.39 31.94 -10.82
N LEU A 286 17.06 32.24 -9.57
CA LEU A 286 18.01 32.36 -8.45
C LEU A 286 17.63 31.39 -7.33
N ILE A 287 18.64 30.85 -6.64
CA ILE A 287 18.49 30.08 -5.42
C ILE A 287 19.64 30.38 -4.44
N PRO A 288 19.35 30.68 -3.16
CA PRO A 288 20.40 30.88 -2.17
C PRO A 288 20.90 29.55 -1.63
N PHE A 289 22.17 29.52 -1.20
CA PHE A 289 22.75 28.34 -0.58
C PHE A 289 23.80 28.69 0.46
N THR A 290 24.17 27.71 1.28
CA THR A 290 25.31 27.79 2.20
C THR A 290 26.31 26.67 1.92
N LEU A 291 27.54 26.85 2.40
CA LEU A 291 28.60 25.85 2.28
C LEU A 291 28.79 25.11 3.61
N THR A 292 29.01 23.80 3.55
CA THR A 292 29.40 22.98 4.70
C THR A 292 30.90 22.68 4.70
N ASP A 293 31.44 22.17 5.80
CA ASP A 293 32.84 21.75 5.87
C ASP A 293 33.09 20.38 5.20
N ASN A 294 32.03 19.62 4.90
CA ASN A 294 32.15 18.28 4.31
C ASN A 294 32.25 18.37 2.78
N PRO A 295 33.37 17.95 2.14
CA PRO A 295 33.53 18.04 0.70
C PRO A 295 32.57 17.14 -0.09
N ASP A 296 32.04 16.07 0.51
CA ASP A 296 31.04 15.20 -0.13
C ASP A 296 29.61 15.77 -0.05
N GLU A 297 29.38 16.75 0.84
CA GLU A 297 28.07 17.38 1.10
C GLU A 297 28.21 18.92 1.10
N LYS A 298 28.97 19.46 0.13
CA LYS A 298 29.44 20.84 0.19
C LYS A 298 28.34 21.89 0.12
N PHE A 299 27.30 21.66 -0.68
CA PHE A 299 26.25 22.64 -0.97
C PHE A 299 24.98 22.33 -0.18
N CYS A 300 24.45 23.33 0.51
CA CYS A 300 23.13 23.29 1.15
C CYS A 300 22.24 24.37 0.52
N PHE A 301 21.47 23.99 -0.51
CA PHE A 301 20.53 24.88 -1.20
C PHE A 301 19.26 25.09 -0.37
N ASP A 302 18.80 26.33 -0.30
CA ASP A 302 17.49 26.65 0.25
C ASP A 302 16.46 26.70 -0.88
N TYR A 303 15.91 25.52 -1.21
CA TYR A 303 14.94 25.36 -2.28
C TYR A 303 13.65 26.17 -2.06
N SER A 304 13.30 26.47 -0.81
CA SER A 304 12.11 27.25 -0.48
C SER A 304 12.23 28.73 -0.89
N ARG A 305 13.45 29.20 -1.09
CA ARG A 305 13.76 30.58 -1.49
C ARG A 305 14.19 30.68 -2.96
N ALA A 306 13.97 29.64 -3.76
CA ALA A 306 14.21 29.70 -5.20
C ALA A 306 13.11 30.49 -5.93
N PHE A 307 13.48 31.34 -6.89
CA PHE A 307 12.50 32.12 -7.66
C PHE A 307 12.95 32.41 -9.10
N ILE A 308 11.97 32.55 -10.00
CA ILE A 308 12.19 32.99 -11.39
C ILE A 308 12.37 34.50 -11.42
N LEU A 309 13.40 34.96 -12.13
CA LEU A 309 13.65 36.39 -12.28
C LEU A 309 12.65 37.02 -13.23
N GLN A 310 12.19 38.22 -12.88
CA GLN A 310 11.24 38.99 -13.68
C GLN A 310 11.81 40.38 -13.99
N LYS A 311 11.58 40.85 -15.21
CA LYS A 311 11.73 42.28 -15.54
C LYS A 311 10.46 43.03 -15.17
N ASP A 312 10.63 44.27 -14.76
CA ASP A 312 9.55 45.19 -14.37
C ASP A 312 8.69 44.63 -13.20
N ALA A 313 9.34 43.96 -12.24
CA ALA A 313 8.69 43.48 -11.01
C ALA A 313 7.99 44.65 -10.27
N GLN A 314 6.84 44.38 -9.66
CA GLN A 314 6.06 45.38 -8.91
C GLN A 314 6.90 45.96 -7.76
N THR A 315 6.78 47.26 -7.48
CA THR A 315 7.57 47.98 -6.46
C THR A 315 7.46 47.46 -5.02
N GLU A 316 6.58 46.48 -4.77
CA GLU A 316 6.39 45.83 -3.46
C GLU A 316 7.02 44.42 -3.40
N ALA A 317 7.65 43.93 -4.47
CA ALA A 317 8.31 42.63 -4.47
C ALA A 317 9.56 42.67 -3.57
N THR A 318 9.64 41.75 -2.62
CA THR A 318 10.82 41.57 -1.75
C THR A 318 11.46 40.21 -2.01
N LEU A 319 12.73 40.05 -1.62
CA LEU A 319 13.34 38.72 -1.59
C LEU A 319 12.50 37.80 -0.69
N PRO A 320 12.38 36.51 -1.02
CA PRO A 320 11.77 35.54 -0.11
C PRO A 320 12.49 35.56 1.25
N GLU A 321 11.76 35.85 2.34
CA GLU A 321 12.27 35.77 3.71
C GLU A 321 12.61 34.30 4.06
N SER A 322 13.54 34.10 5.01
CA SER A 322 13.79 32.77 5.57
C SER A 322 12.51 32.28 6.26
N ALA A 323 12.04 31.09 5.89
CA ALA A 323 10.82 30.57 6.45
C ALA A 323 10.93 30.38 7.98
N THR A 324 9.87 30.71 8.72
CA THR A 324 9.82 30.45 10.16
C THR A 324 9.67 28.95 10.40
N ILE A 325 10.65 28.34 11.06
CA ILE A 325 10.65 26.91 11.42
C ILE A 325 10.47 26.76 12.93
N PHE A 326 9.66 25.80 13.36
CA PHE A 326 9.44 25.50 14.77
C PHE A 326 9.11 24.01 14.98
N THR A 327 9.34 23.49 16.19
CA THR A 327 9.07 22.08 16.53
C THR A 327 8.03 21.99 17.64
N VAL A 328 6.99 21.18 17.45
CA VAL A 328 5.97 20.85 18.46
C VAL A 328 5.76 19.34 18.45
N ASP A 329 5.69 18.72 19.63
CA ASP A 329 5.49 17.27 19.81
C ASP A 329 6.45 16.40 18.97
N SER A 330 7.71 16.85 18.84
CA SER A 330 8.77 16.19 18.08
C SER A 330 8.58 16.16 16.55
N ILE A 331 7.65 16.96 16.02
CA ILE A 331 7.46 17.20 14.59
C ILE A 331 7.92 18.63 14.28
N THR A 332 8.72 18.80 13.22
CA THR A 332 9.23 20.11 12.79
C THR A 332 8.35 20.65 11.67
N TYR A 333 7.96 21.92 11.79
CA TYR A 333 7.05 22.61 10.90
C TYR A 333 7.70 23.87 10.33
N GLN A 334 7.38 24.18 9.09
CA GLN A 334 7.77 25.40 8.40
C GLN A 334 6.50 26.21 8.08
N VAL A 335 6.43 27.47 8.51
CA VAL A 335 5.31 28.36 8.19
C VAL A 335 5.30 28.61 6.68
N THR A 336 4.19 28.26 6.02
CA THR A 336 3.98 28.43 4.57
C THR A 336 3.08 29.62 4.27
N SER A 337 2.25 30.05 5.22
CA SER A 337 1.41 31.24 5.07
C SER A 337 1.05 31.87 6.42
N ALA A 338 0.24 32.94 6.39
CA ALA A 338 -0.29 33.54 7.61
C ALA A 338 -1.13 32.56 8.46
N THR A 339 -1.63 31.45 7.90
CA THR A 339 -2.53 30.50 8.58
C THR A 339 -2.14 29.03 8.41
N SER A 340 -1.09 28.72 7.66
CA SER A 340 -0.71 27.35 7.32
C SER A 340 0.78 27.08 7.56
N CYS A 341 1.11 25.80 7.74
CA CYS A 341 2.47 25.32 7.80
C CYS A 341 2.62 23.93 7.15
N ALA A 342 3.83 23.62 6.69
CA ALA A 342 4.22 22.32 6.19
C ALA A 342 5.02 21.54 7.25
N VAL A 343 4.90 20.21 7.29
CA VAL A 343 5.88 19.36 8.00
C VAL A 343 7.19 19.41 7.22
N THR A 344 8.32 19.62 7.88
CA THR A 344 9.65 19.69 7.25
C THR A 344 10.64 18.77 7.94
N PHE A 345 11.83 18.62 7.36
CA PHE A 345 12.89 17.79 7.92
C PHE A 345 13.37 18.35 9.27
N PRO A 346 13.58 17.50 10.31
CA PRO A 346 14.03 17.98 11.61
C PRO A 346 15.47 18.51 11.54
N GLU A 347 15.67 19.78 11.90
CA GLU A 347 17.01 20.40 11.90
C GLU A 347 17.99 19.63 12.81
N GLY A 348 19.17 19.29 12.28
CA GLY A 348 20.27 18.67 13.06
C GLY A 348 20.23 17.14 13.19
N GLU A 349 19.23 16.46 12.63
CA GLU A 349 19.14 14.99 12.63
C GLU A 349 19.69 14.38 11.32
N ARG A 350 20.42 13.25 11.41
CA ARG A 350 21.02 12.58 10.25
C ARG A 350 20.04 11.66 9.49
N PHE A 351 18.92 11.27 10.11
CA PHE A 351 18.04 10.21 9.63
C PHE A 351 16.54 10.47 9.90
N GLY A 352 16.08 11.73 9.89
CA GLY A 352 14.66 12.08 9.99
C GLY A 352 13.94 11.60 11.26
N TYR A 353 12.66 11.24 11.12
CA TYR A 353 11.74 10.85 12.21
C TYR A 353 11.82 9.34 12.55
N LYS A 354 11.33 8.93 13.73
CA LYS A 354 11.40 7.54 14.24
C LYS A 354 10.11 7.12 14.95
N GLY A 355 9.73 5.84 14.83
CA GLY A 355 8.52 5.28 15.48
C GLY A 355 7.25 5.50 14.66
N ASN A 356 6.09 5.53 15.32
CA ASN A 356 4.80 5.82 14.68
C ASN A 356 4.57 7.33 14.75
N ILE A 357 4.35 7.97 13.61
CA ILE A 357 4.20 9.43 13.52
C ILE A 357 2.76 9.77 13.18
N VAL A 358 2.12 10.62 13.99
CA VAL A 358 0.77 11.12 13.75
C VAL A 358 0.85 12.63 13.55
N ILE A 359 0.55 13.09 12.33
CA ILE A 359 0.55 14.52 12.01
C ILE A 359 -0.82 15.11 12.41
N PRO A 360 -0.88 16.18 13.21
CA PRO A 360 -2.16 16.79 13.60
C PRO A 360 -2.71 17.69 12.49
N GLU A 361 -4.03 17.85 12.42
CA GLU A 361 -4.68 18.74 11.44
C GLU A 361 -4.31 20.23 11.66
N THR A 362 -4.05 20.59 12.91
CA THR A 362 -3.59 21.92 13.31
C THR A 362 -2.50 21.85 14.36
N VAL A 363 -1.60 22.84 14.38
CA VAL A 363 -0.54 22.99 15.37
C VAL A 363 -0.54 24.42 15.91
N THR A 364 -0.32 24.60 17.21
CA THR A 364 -0.26 25.93 17.83
C THR A 364 1.17 26.26 18.24
N TYR A 365 1.67 27.38 17.75
CA TYR A 365 2.99 27.93 18.08
C TYR A 365 2.87 29.44 18.31
N ASP A 366 3.49 29.95 19.37
CA ASP A 366 3.45 31.38 19.76
C ASP A 366 2.03 32.00 19.79
N ASN A 367 1.09 31.32 20.47
CA ASN A 367 -0.33 31.71 20.57
C ASN A 367 -1.06 31.84 19.22
N LYS A 368 -0.52 31.26 18.15
CA LYS A 368 -1.12 31.24 16.83
C LYS A 368 -1.30 29.80 16.36
N THR A 369 -2.50 29.48 15.87
CA THR A 369 -2.82 28.16 15.33
C THR A 369 -2.65 28.16 13.82
N TYR A 370 -1.91 27.19 13.32
CA TYR A 370 -1.66 26.93 11.91
C TYR A 370 -2.34 25.64 11.49
N ILE A 371 -2.91 25.62 10.29
CA ILE A 371 -3.39 24.40 9.63
C ILE A 371 -2.15 23.69 9.05
N VAL A 372 -2.01 22.39 9.34
CA VAL A 372 -0.96 21.58 8.71
C VAL A 372 -1.52 21.06 7.40
N ASP A 373 -1.17 21.71 6.28
CA ASP A 373 -1.75 21.41 4.97
C ASP A 373 -0.74 20.91 3.92
N GLU A 374 0.53 20.79 4.28
CA GLU A 374 1.57 20.29 3.39
C GLU A 374 2.57 19.38 4.12
N ILE A 375 3.03 18.35 3.43
CA ILE A 375 4.27 17.64 3.78
C ILE A 375 5.34 18.18 2.84
N GLY A 376 6.36 18.83 3.40
CA GLY A 376 7.43 19.46 2.64
C GLY A 376 8.34 18.47 1.91
N HIS A 377 9.17 19.02 1.03
CA HIS A 377 10.22 18.26 0.34
C HIS A 377 11.16 17.60 1.36
N ASP A 378 11.54 16.34 1.11
CA ASP A 378 12.43 15.55 1.98
C ASP A 378 11.97 15.41 3.45
N ALA A 379 10.72 15.75 3.80
CA ALA A 379 10.29 15.87 5.19
C ALA A 379 10.59 14.63 6.05
N PHE A 380 10.41 13.43 5.48
CA PHE A 380 10.75 12.16 6.13
C PHE A 380 11.94 11.45 5.48
N TYR A 381 12.78 12.13 4.69
CA TYR A 381 13.92 11.51 4.01
C TYR A 381 14.78 10.63 4.96
N LYS A 382 14.98 9.36 4.61
CA LYS A 382 15.68 8.32 5.40
C LYS A 382 15.18 8.13 6.83
N SER A 383 13.93 8.49 7.11
CA SER A 383 13.30 8.27 8.42
C SER A 383 13.23 6.79 8.77
N SER A 384 13.41 6.47 10.05
CA SER A 384 13.17 5.12 10.57
C SER A 384 11.80 5.00 11.23
N ALA A 385 10.80 5.71 10.68
CA ALA A 385 9.41 5.59 11.09
C ALA A 385 8.84 4.22 10.68
N ASN A 386 7.98 3.64 11.51
CA ASN A 386 7.28 2.40 11.20
C ASN A 386 5.95 2.69 10.49
N SER A 387 5.25 3.75 10.91
CA SER A 387 4.00 4.22 10.30
C SER A 387 3.90 5.74 10.33
N ILE A 388 3.17 6.33 9.37
CA ILE A 388 2.91 7.77 9.28
C ILE A 388 1.42 8.01 9.02
N SER A 389 0.75 8.81 9.85
CA SER A 389 -0.64 9.23 9.66
C SER A 389 -0.72 10.71 9.24
N LEU A 390 -1.36 10.95 8.10
CA LEU A 390 -1.53 12.25 7.46
C LEU A 390 -3.00 12.70 7.58
N PRO A 391 -3.30 13.86 8.20
CA PRO A 391 -4.66 14.33 8.42
C PRO A 391 -5.33 14.76 7.12
N SER A 392 -6.66 14.90 7.13
CA SER A 392 -7.47 15.33 5.97
C SER A 392 -7.13 16.75 5.48
N SER A 393 -6.47 17.56 6.31
CA SER A 393 -6.00 18.90 5.94
C SER A 393 -4.83 18.89 4.94
N ILE A 394 -4.12 17.77 4.78
CA ILE A 394 -2.98 17.67 3.85
C ILE A 394 -3.47 17.78 2.41
N LYS A 395 -3.04 18.86 1.74
CA LYS A 395 -3.35 19.14 0.33
C LYS A 395 -2.19 18.80 -0.59
N LYS A 396 -0.96 18.79 -0.08
CA LYS A 396 0.25 18.57 -0.88
C LYS A 396 1.30 17.74 -0.16
N VAL A 397 1.97 16.85 -0.89
CA VAL A 397 3.14 16.09 -0.44
C VAL A 397 4.32 16.36 -1.39
N GLY A 398 5.43 16.83 -0.84
CA GLY A 398 6.62 17.23 -1.59
C GLY A 398 7.41 16.05 -2.15
N TYR A 399 8.24 16.35 -3.15
CA TYR A 399 9.21 15.43 -3.75
C TYR A 399 10.14 14.81 -2.68
N ASN A 400 10.51 13.53 -2.83
CA ASN A 400 11.35 12.74 -1.91
C ASN A 400 10.86 12.67 -0.45
N ALA A 401 9.62 13.09 -0.15
CA ALA A 401 9.14 13.19 1.23
C ALA A 401 9.35 11.90 2.04
N PHE A 402 9.34 10.72 1.42
CA PHE A 402 9.54 9.42 2.07
C PHE A 402 10.71 8.60 1.51
N GLU A 403 11.62 9.20 0.72
CA GLU A 403 12.71 8.45 0.09
C GLU A 403 13.66 7.87 1.15
N GLY A 404 13.96 6.56 1.07
CA GLY A 404 14.89 5.89 1.97
C GLY A 404 14.31 5.48 3.33
N CYS A 405 12.99 5.57 3.52
CA CYS A 405 12.27 5.11 4.71
C CYS A 405 12.18 3.57 4.79
N ASN A 406 13.30 2.88 5.00
CA ASN A 406 13.39 1.41 4.90
C ASN A 406 12.60 0.60 5.96
N ARG A 407 12.02 1.26 6.97
CA ARG A 407 11.22 0.63 8.04
C ARG A 407 9.73 0.96 7.97
N LEU A 408 9.36 1.87 7.07
CA LEU A 408 7.98 2.28 6.93
C LEU A 408 7.18 1.12 6.34
N SER A 409 6.15 0.68 7.05
CA SER A 409 5.21 -0.35 6.61
C SER A 409 3.85 0.22 6.24
N ASP A 410 3.44 1.33 6.87
CA ASP A 410 2.10 1.88 6.72
C ASP A 410 2.11 3.40 6.56
N ILE A 411 1.33 3.90 5.61
CA ILE A 411 0.94 5.32 5.52
C ILE A 411 -0.58 5.40 5.60
N PHE A 412 -1.11 6.15 6.56
CA PHE A 412 -2.54 6.42 6.71
C PHE A 412 -2.86 7.81 6.19
N LEU A 413 -3.75 7.91 5.20
CA LEU A 413 -4.31 9.17 4.72
C LEU A 413 -5.74 9.30 5.22
N LEU A 414 -6.04 10.39 5.94
CA LEU A 414 -7.37 10.61 6.48
C LEU A 414 -8.26 11.47 5.55
N GLY A 415 -7.72 11.95 4.43
CA GLY A 415 -8.45 12.71 3.42
C GLY A 415 -8.95 11.82 2.27
N GLU A 416 -10.21 12.01 1.86
CA GLU A 416 -10.85 11.23 0.79
C GLU A 416 -10.26 11.50 -0.61
N THR A 417 -9.60 12.65 -0.77
CA THR A 417 -8.97 13.04 -2.02
C THR A 417 -7.45 12.91 -1.94
N PRO A 418 -6.78 12.31 -2.94
CA PRO A 418 -5.33 12.25 -2.98
C PRO A 418 -4.71 13.66 -2.92
N PRO A 419 -3.81 13.93 -1.96
CA PRO A 419 -3.06 15.18 -1.96
C PRO A 419 -2.28 15.33 -3.26
N GLU A 420 -2.13 16.56 -3.75
CA GLU A 420 -1.22 16.83 -4.86
C GLU A 420 0.19 16.36 -4.48
N THR A 421 0.87 15.67 -5.37
CA THR A 421 2.18 15.11 -5.04
C THR A 421 3.13 15.15 -6.21
N ASP A 422 4.41 15.36 -5.90
CA ASP A 422 5.51 15.25 -6.86
C ASP A 422 6.29 13.93 -6.71
N LEU A 423 5.79 12.96 -5.91
CA LEU A 423 6.42 11.63 -5.73
C LEU A 423 6.66 10.92 -7.09
N HIS A 424 7.88 10.41 -7.28
CA HIS A 424 8.32 9.77 -8.54
C HIS A 424 8.70 8.30 -8.31
N VAL A 425 8.62 7.43 -9.33
CA VAL A 425 9.00 5.98 -9.32
C VAL A 425 10.28 5.64 -8.53
N ALA A 426 11.23 6.57 -8.44
CA ALA A 426 12.47 6.40 -7.67
C ALA A 426 12.25 6.39 -6.13
N ASP A 427 11.24 7.11 -5.64
CA ASP A 427 10.80 7.14 -4.24
C ASP A 427 10.18 5.79 -3.79
N PHE A 428 9.72 4.99 -4.76
CA PHE A 428 8.95 3.78 -4.50
C PHE A 428 9.78 2.52 -4.31
N GLY A 429 11.12 2.60 -4.37
CA GLY A 429 11.97 1.48 -3.95
C GLY A 429 11.65 0.99 -2.53
N THR A 430 11.28 1.90 -1.63
CA THR A 430 10.80 1.59 -0.27
C THR A 430 9.27 1.62 -0.15
N LEU A 431 8.57 2.45 -0.94
CA LEU A 431 7.11 2.62 -0.82
C LEU A 431 6.26 1.56 -1.55
N HIS A 432 6.80 0.79 -2.51
CA HIS A 432 6.05 -0.26 -3.20
C HIS A 432 5.43 -1.28 -2.22
N ASN A 433 6.14 -1.60 -1.13
CA ASN A 433 5.72 -2.57 -0.12
C ASN A 433 4.99 -1.92 1.07
N VAL A 434 4.84 -0.60 1.07
CA VAL A 434 4.11 0.13 2.12
C VAL A 434 2.62 -0.03 1.87
N MET A 435 1.87 -0.38 2.90
CA MET A 435 0.42 -0.32 2.88
C MET A 435 -0.04 1.14 2.91
N LEU A 436 -0.65 1.59 1.82
CA LEU A 436 -1.36 2.85 1.75
C LEU A 436 -2.80 2.65 2.21
N ASN A 437 -3.05 3.07 3.44
CA ASN A 437 -4.34 3.04 4.11
C ASN A 437 -5.07 4.36 3.77
N VAL A 438 -6.13 4.32 2.96
CA VAL A 438 -6.91 5.49 2.49
C VAL A 438 -8.39 5.39 2.88
N PRO A 439 -9.17 6.48 3.02
CA PRO A 439 -10.53 6.39 3.52
C PRO A 439 -11.44 5.51 2.63
N ASP A 440 -12.40 4.82 3.23
CA ASP A 440 -13.32 3.92 2.51
C ASP A 440 -13.94 4.58 1.28
N GLY A 441 -13.83 3.92 0.13
CA GLY A 441 -14.35 4.41 -1.14
C GLY A 441 -13.37 5.34 -1.89
N SER A 442 -12.23 5.67 -1.29
CA SER A 442 -11.22 6.54 -1.87
C SER A 442 -10.16 5.75 -2.63
N LYS A 443 -10.00 4.44 -2.42
CA LYS A 443 -8.98 3.60 -3.07
C LYS A 443 -8.86 3.80 -4.57
N LEU A 444 -9.97 3.85 -5.30
CA LEU A 444 -9.95 4.06 -6.75
C LEU A 444 -9.37 5.43 -7.15
N SER A 445 -9.58 6.46 -6.34
CA SER A 445 -9.02 7.79 -6.59
C SER A 445 -7.50 7.79 -6.41
N PHE A 446 -7.00 7.12 -5.38
CA PHE A 446 -5.56 6.95 -5.11
C PHE A 446 -4.89 6.02 -6.14
N GLN A 447 -5.55 4.95 -6.57
CA GLN A 447 -5.08 4.05 -7.63
C GLN A 447 -4.97 4.72 -9.01
N ARG A 448 -5.62 5.88 -9.20
CA ARG A 448 -5.61 6.63 -10.46
C ARG A 448 -4.78 7.91 -10.39
N ALA A 449 -4.51 8.41 -9.20
CA ALA A 449 -3.77 9.64 -9.01
C ALA A 449 -2.27 9.42 -9.25
N ASP A 450 -1.67 10.27 -10.08
CA ASP A 450 -0.22 10.28 -10.30
C ASP A 450 0.52 10.50 -8.98
N GLY A 451 1.57 9.71 -8.73
CA GLY A 451 2.33 9.69 -7.47
C GLY A 451 1.68 8.90 -6.33
N TRP A 452 0.43 8.46 -6.45
CA TRP A 452 -0.21 7.54 -5.48
C TRP A 452 -0.50 6.16 -6.08
N LYS A 453 -0.73 6.09 -7.40
CA LYS A 453 -0.97 4.84 -8.15
C LYS A 453 0.19 3.84 -8.12
N GLU A 454 1.38 4.29 -7.72
CA GLU A 454 2.59 3.46 -7.69
C GLU A 454 2.65 2.59 -6.42
N PHE A 455 1.84 2.85 -5.38
CA PHE A 455 1.72 1.93 -4.24
C PHE A 455 1.10 0.60 -4.68
N LEU A 456 1.78 -0.53 -4.44
CA LEU A 456 1.26 -1.86 -4.79
C LEU A 456 0.11 -2.28 -3.87
N HIS A 457 0.13 -1.78 -2.63
CA HIS A 457 -0.82 -2.12 -1.58
C HIS A 457 -1.61 -0.87 -1.20
N ILE A 458 -2.76 -0.65 -1.85
CA ILE A 458 -3.72 0.37 -1.45
C ILE A 458 -4.94 -0.33 -0.87
N LYS A 459 -5.24 -0.04 0.39
CA LYS A 459 -6.37 -0.58 1.13
C LYS A 459 -7.29 0.56 1.53
N ASP A 460 -8.57 0.38 1.26
CA ASP A 460 -9.60 1.17 1.92
C ASP A 460 -9.53 0.85 3.43
N SER A 461 -9.20 1.87 4.21
CA SER A 461 -9.01 1.85 5.64
C SER A 461 -9.77 3.04 6.24
N GLN A 462 -10.55 2.76 7.27
CA GLN A 462 -11.03 3.82 8.16
C GLN A 462 -9.82 4.43 8.92
N PRO A 463 -9.79 5.75 9.20
CA PRO A 463 -9.02 6.27 10.32
C PRO A 463 -9.36 5.45 11.56
N GLU A 464 -8.41 5.16 12.45
CA GLU A 464 -8.71 4.55 13.76
C GLU A 464 -9.62 5.47 14.62
N GLU A 465 -10.91 5.50 14.34
CA GLU A 465 -11.81 4.80 15.23
C GLU A 465 -11.89 3.38 14.66
N GLU A 466 -11.39 2.40 15.41
CA GLU A 466 -11.51 0.99 15.11
C GLU A 466 -12.97 0.70 14.69
N LYS A 467 -13.26 0.64 13.38
CA LYS A 467 -14.56 0.18 12.91
C LYS A 467 -14.56 -1.30 13.24
N ALA A 468 -15.08 -1.64 14.41
CA ALA A 468 -15.16 -2.99 14.93
C ALA A 468 -15.65 -3.90 13.80
N LEU A 469 -14.76 -4.76 13.31
CA LEU A 469 -15.12 -5.80 12.35
C LEU A 469 -16.27 -6.56 12.98
N LEU A 470 -17.43 -6.60 12.33
CA LEU A 470 -18.58 -7.13 13.02
C LEU A 470 -18.59 -8.66 13.07
N THR A 471 -18.93 -9.20 14.24
CA THR A 471 -18.97 -10.63 14.57
C THR A 471 -20.02 -11.36 13.72
N PRO A 472 -20.08 -12.71 13.70
CA PRO A 472 -21.12 -13.42 12.96
C PRO A 472 -22.53 -12.93 13.35
N THR A 473 -23.42 -12.80 12.37
CA THR A 473 -24.79 -12.31 12.61
C THR A 473 -25.55 -13.26 13.54
N MET A 474 -26.07 -12.73 14.66
CA MET A 474 -26.97 -13.46 15.56
C MET A 474 -28.40 -12.92 15.46
N GLY A 475 -29.36 -13.80 15.21
CA GLY A 475 -30.75 -13.38 15.09
C GLY A 475 -31.74 -14.53 14.94
N TRP A 476 -32.87 -14.24 14.34
CA TRP A 476 -33.93 -15.18 14.00
C TRP A 476 -34.34 -14.96 12.54
N SER A 477 -34.67 -16.04 11.83
CA SER A 477 -35.18 -15.98 10.46
C SER A 477 -36.47 -16.80 10.33
N SER A 478 -37.42 -16.32 9.53
CA SER A 478 -38.77 -16.88 9.46
C SER A 478 -38.89 -18.21 8.71
N TRP A 479 -37.91 -18.54 7.85
CA TRP A 479 -38.05 -19.58 6.83
C TRP A 479 -38.32 -20.97 7.41
N ASN A 480 -37.44 -21.49 8.27
CA ASN A 480 -37.49 -22.90 8.65
C ASN A 480 -38.84 -23.30 9.26
N THR A 481 -39.48 -22.43 10.08
CA THR A 481 -40.77 -22.74 10.74
C THR A 481 -41.97 -22.41 9.87
N TYR A 482 -41.93 -21.28 9.18
CA TYR A 482 -43.15 -20.69 8.62
C TYR A 482 -43.21 -20.77 7.09
N GLY A 483 -42.07 -20.96 6.41
CA GLY A 483 -41.97 -20.79 4.96
C GLY A 483 -42.60 -19.46 4.56
N ILE A 484 -43.50 -19.49 3.57
CA ILE A 484 -44.25 -18.31 3.11
C ILE A 484 -45.41 -17.87 4.01
N ASN A 485 -45.74 -18.61 5.07
CA ASN A 485 -46.89 -18.35 5.94
C ASN A 485 -46.56 -17.30 7.03
N ILE A 486 -46.01 -16.18 6.60
CA ILE A 486 -45.61 -15.05 7.44
C ILE A 486 -46.58 -13.87 7.32
N ASN A 487 -46.65 -13.04 8.35
CA ASN A 487 -47.40 -11.79 8.36
C ASN A 487 -46.86 -10.83 9.43
N GLU A 488 -47.28 -9.57 9.38
CA GLU A 488 -46.84 -8.52 10.30
C GLU A 488 -46.97 -8.92 11.79
N ASN A 489 -48.08 -9.54 12.18
CA ASN A 489 -48.32 -9.93 13.57
C ASN A 489 -47.37 -11.05 14.04
N LEU A 490 -47.11 -12.02 13.17
CA LEU A 490 -46.17 -13.11 13.45
C LEU A 490 -44.76 -12.56 13.67
N ILE A 491 -44.29 -11.67 12.80
CA ILE A 491 -42.95 -11.08 12.94
C ILE A 491 -42.85 -10.27 14.24
N LYS A 492 -43.90 -9.48 14.58
CA LYS A 492 -43.97 -8.77 15.87
C LYS A 492 -43.96 -9.73 17.07
N GLN A 493 -44.63 -10.87 16.97
CA GLN A 493 -44.62 -11.91 18.01
C GLN A 493 -43.21 -12.47 18.22
N GLN A 494 -42.46 -12.75 17.15
CA GLN A 494 -41.09 -13.26 17.24
C GLN A 494 -40.12 -12.20 17.76
N ALA A 495 -40.25 -10.94 17.33
CA ALA A 495 -39.49 -9.83 17.92
C ALA A 495 -39.73 -9.69 19.43
N ASN A 496 -40.98 -9.80 19.87
CA ASN A 496 -41.31 -9.82 21.30
C ASN A 496 -40.72 -11.04 22.02
N ALA A 497 -40.76 -12.22 21.40
CA ALA A 497 -40.20 -13.44 21.99
C ALA A 497 -38.67 -13.36 22.13
N CYS A 498 -37.98 -12.75 21.17
CA CYS A 498 -36.54 -12.52 21.21
C CYS A 498 -36.14 -11.74 22.48
N VAL A 499 -36.84 -10.66 22.79
CA VAL A 499 -36.62 -9.86 24.01
C VAL A 499 -37.12 -10.61 25.26
N ASN A 500 -38.39 -11.01 25.28
CA ASN A 500 -39.04 -11.49 26.51
C ASN A 500 -38.54 -12.86 26.97
N ARG A 501 -37.85 -13.62 26.11
CA ARG A 501 -37.29 -14.95 26.45
C ARG A 501 -35.76 -14.95 26.58
N GLY A 502 -35.15 -13.76 26.59
CA GLY A 502 -33.72 -13.58 26.88
C GLY A 502 -32.77 -13.92 25.74
N PHE A 503 -33.25 -13.99 24.49
CA PHE A 503 -32.37 -14.14 23.33
C PHE A 503 -31.63 -12.83 23.04
N ALA A 504 -32.33 -11.69 23.12
CA ALA A 504 -31.71 -10.38 22.96
C ALA A 504 -30.57 -10.16 23.99
N ASP A 505 -30.79 -10.55 25.24
CA ASP A 505 -29.78 -10.47 26.31
C ASP A 505 -28.56 -11.37 26.05
N ALA A 506 -28.75 -12.47 25.32
CA ALA A 506 -27.68 -13.38 24.90
C ALA A 506 -26.96 -12.91 23.62
N GLY A 507 -27.37 -11.80 23.00
CA GLY A 507 -26.73 -11.21 21.81
C GLY A 507 -27.49 -11.38 20.49
N TYR A 508 -28.66 -12.02 20.48
CA TYR A 508 -29.46 -12.13 19.26
C TYR A 508 -30.12 -10.78 18.93
N GLN A 509 -29.75 -10.19 17.80
CA GLN A 509 -30.17 -8.82 17.44
C GLN A 509 -31.06 -8.76 16.21
N TYR A 510 -30.93 -9.68 15.27
CA TYR A 510 -31.62 -9.58 13.99
C TYR A 510 -32.96 -10.33 13.98
N ILE A 511 -34.01 -9.70 13.44
CA ILE A 511 -35.30 -10.31 13.10
C ILE A 511 -35.44 -10.26 11.58
N ASN A 512 -35.13 -11.37 10.92
CA ASN A 512 -35.09 -11.47 9.46
C ASN A 512 -36.43 -11.96 8.91
N ILE A 513 -36.97 -11.21 7.96
CA ILE A 513 -38.16 -11.55 7.19
C ILE A 513 -37.67 -12.24 5.91
N ASP A 514 -37.87 -13.56 5.83
CA ASP A 514 -37.53 -14.37 4.65
C ASP A 514 -38.66 -14.31 3.60
N ASP A 515 -38.64 -15.18 2.59
CA ASP A 515 -39.58 -15.16 1.46
C ASP A 515 -41.07 -15.24 1.88
N GLY A 516 -41.95 -14.65 1.07
CA GLY A 516 -43.41 -14.68 1.25
C GLY A 516 -44.08 -13.33 1.60
N TYR A 517 -43.34 -12.22 1.59
CA TYR A 517 -43.87 -10.86 1.86
C TYR A 517 -44.25 -10.07 0.58
N PHE A 518 -43.83 -10.55 -0.59
CA PHE A 518 -43.99 -9.89 -1.88
C PHE A 518 -45.44 -9.84 -2.39
N TYR A 519 -45.72 -8.88 -3.28
CA TYR A 519 -46.94 -8.84 -4.10
C TYR A 519 -46.64 -8.83 -5.61
N HIS A 520 -46.03 -7.74 -6.10
CA HIS A 520 -45.45 -7.58 -7.45
C HIS A 520 -44.80 -6.19 -7.57
N HIS A 521 -44.02 -5.93 -8.61
CA HIS A 521 -43.61 -4.57 -8.97
C HIS A 521 -44.73 -3.85 -9.75
N ASP A 522 -45.02 -2.59 -9.41
CA ASP A 522 -46.00 -1.77 -10.13
C ASP A 522 -45.56 -1.57 -11.59
N GLU A 523 -46.44 -1.89 -12.55
CA GLU A 523 -46.10 -1.83 -13.98
C GLU A 523 -45.79 -0.41 -14.50
N SER A 524 -46.22 0.64 -13.79
CA SER A 524 -46.11 2.03 -14.24
C SER A 524 -44.82 2.71 -13.80
N ASP A 525 -44.28 2.37 -12.63
CA ASP A 525 -43.09 3.01 -12.05
C ASP A 525 -42.05 2.03 -11.48
N GLY A 526 -42.33 0.73 -11.51
CA GLY A 526 -41.41 -0.33 -11.11
C GLY A 526 -41.25 -0.50 -9.60
N HIS A 527 -42.02 0.20 -8.76
CA HIS A 527 -41.88 0.06 -7.30
C HIS A 527 -42.40 -1.28 -6.78
N LEU A 528 -41.64 -1.92 -5.87
CA LEU A 528 -42.05 -3.16 -5.24
C LEU A 528 -43.25 -2.96 -4.30
N LEU A 529 -44.35 -3.66 -4.57
CA LEU A 529 -45.54 -3.70 -3.74
C LEU A 529 -45.50 -4.87 -2.75
N ILE A 530 -45.97 -4.60 -1.53
CA ILE A 530 -45.97 -5.55 -0.41
C ILE A 530 -47.36 -6.15 -0.22
N HIS A 531 -47.44 -7.45 0.11
CA HIS A 531 -48.71 -8.17 0.19
C HIS A 531 -49.70 -7.53 1.19
N PRO A 532 -50.82 -6.93 0.74
CA PRO A 532 -51.62 -6.03 1.57
C PRO A 532 -52.44 -6.74 2.66
N GLN A 533 -52.67 -8.05 2.56
CA GLN A 533 -53.31 -8.84 3.62
C GLN A 533 -52.30 -9.37 4.66
N LYS A 534 -51.07 -9.73 4.25
CA LYS A 534 -50.03 -10.22 5.18
C LYS A 534 -49.37 -9.05 5.92
N PHE A 535 -49.18 -7.92 5.23
CA PHE A 535 -48.53 -6.70 5.74
C PHE A 535 -49.37 -5.46 5.39
N PRO A 536 -50.55 -5.29 6.00
CA PRO A 536 -51.51 -4.24 5.64
C PRO A 536 -50.99 -2.81 5.83
N ASN A 537 -49.92 -2.62 6.59
CA ASN A 537 -49.30 -1.33 6.85
C ASN A 537 -47.97 -1.12 6.09
N GLY A 538 -47.61 -2.04 5.18
CA GLY A 538 -46.29 -2.06 4.55
C GLY A 538 -45.17 -2.50 5.51
N LEU A 539 -43.92 -2.35 5.07
CA LEU A 539 -42.75 -2.83 5.84
C LEU A 539 -42.21 -1.80 6.84
N LYS A 540 -42.23 -0.50 6.53
CA LYS A 540 -41.65 0.54 7.40
C LYS A 540 -42.19 0.50 8.84
N PRO A 541 -43.52 0.44 9.09
CA PRO A 541 -44.02 0.38 10.47
C PRO A 541 -43.63 -0.90 11.23
N LEU A 542 -43.34 -1.99 10.51
CA LEU A 542 -42.84 -3.22 11.09
C LEU A 542 -41.35 -3.09 11.44
N VAL A 543 -40.54 -2.48 10.58
CA VAL A 543 -39.12 -2.15 10.86
C VAL A 543 -39.02 -1.22 12.06
N ASP A 544 -39.79 -0.13 12.08
CA ASP A 544 -39.85 0.80 13.22
C ASP A 544 -40.25 0.07 14.52
N TYR A 545 -41.14 -0.92 14.44
CA TYR A 545 -41.50 -1.74 15.60
C TYR A 545 -40.34 -2.62 16.08
N ILE A 546 -39.60 -3.27 15.17
CA ILE A 546 -38.43 -4.08 15.51
C ILE A 546 -37.35 -3.19 16.16
N HIS A 547 -37.05 -2.04 15.56
CA HIS A 547 -36.10 -1.06 16.10
C HIS A 547 -36.52 -0.53 17.47
N SER A 548 -37.82 -0.34 17.73
CA SER A 548 -38.32 0.08 19.05
C SER A 548 -38.03 -0.92 20.18
N LYS A 549 -37.62 -2.14 19.83
CA LYS A 549 -37.16 -3.19 20.76
C LYS A 549 -35.64 -3.26 20.91
N ASN A 550 -34.90 -2.31 20.32
CA ASN A 550 -33.44 -2.33 20.17
C ASN A 550 -32.93 -3.56 19.41
N LEU A 551 -33.75 -4.08 18.50
CA LEU A 551 -33.39 -5.14 17.56
C LEU A 551 -33.15 -4.54 16.18
N LYS A 552 -32.52 -5.31 15.29
CA LYS A 552 -32.26 -5.00 13.89
C LYS A 552 -33.22 -5.78 12.99
N ALA A 553 -33.62 -5.21 11.88
CA ALA A 553 -34.53 -5.84 10.92
C ALA A 553 -33.74 -6.36 9.71
N GLY A 554 -33.98 -7.62 9.30
CA GLY A 554 -33.44 -8.16 8.06
C GLY A 554 -34.54 -8.43 7.03
N ILE A 555 -34.18 -8.38 5.76
CA ILE A 555 -35.07 -8.66 4.63
C ILE A 555 -34.48 -9.69 3.68
N TYR A 556 -35.28 -10.13 2.72
CA TYR A 556 -34.94 -11.14 1.73
C TYR A 556 -35.27 -10.65 0.32
N THR A 557 -34.44 -11.03 -0.66
CA THR A 557 -34.76 -10.96 -2.09
C THR A 557 -34.04 -12.05 -2.87
N ASP A 558 -34.29 -12.14 -4.18
CA ASP A 558 -33.58 -13.01 -5.11
C ASP A 558 -32.75 -12.16 -6.07
N ALA A 559 -31.57 -12.64 -6.46
CA ALA A 559 -30.70 -11.97 -7.42
C ALA A 559 -31.31 -11.88 -8.83
N GLY A 560 -32.28 -12.75 -9.17
CA GLY A 560 -32.98 -12.77 -10.44
C GLY A 560 -34.33 -12.08 -10.39
N ASP A 561 -35.23 -12.47 -11.29
CA ASP A 561 -36.55 -11.84 -11.49
C ASP A 561 -37.67 -12.51 -10.67
N ASN A 562 -37.43 -13.70 -10.12
CA ASN A 562 -38.41 -14.44 -9.31
C ASN A 562 -37.79 -14.87 -7.99
N THR A 563 -38.59 -14.89 -6.94
CA THR A 563 -38.16 -15.40 -5.64
C THR A 563 -38.21 -16.93 -5.59
N CYS A 564 -37.50 -17.53 -4.63
CA CYS A 564 -37.43 -18.98 -4.53
C CYS A 564 -38.77 -19.67 -4.28
N ALA A 565 -39.68 -19.05 -3.51
CA ALA A 565 -41.03 -19.59 -3.31
C ALA A 565 -41.87 -19.67 -4.60
N SER A 566 -41.44 -18.98 -5.67
CA SER A 566 -42.16 -18.81 -6.94
C SER A 566 -41.44 -19.34 -8.19
N ALA A 567 -40.15 -19.64 -8.14
CA ALA A 567 -39.37 -20.07 -9.32
C ALA A 567 -39.90 -21.37 -9.97
N GLN A 568 -40.01 -21.39 -11.30
CA GLN A 568 -40.55 -22.53 -12.07
C GLN A 568 -39.59 -23.71 -12.08
N GLY A 569 -40.10 -24.92 -11.80
CA GLY A 569 -39.32 -26.15 -11.62
C GLY A 569 -39.36 -26.68 -10.19
N THR A 570 -39.60 -25.77 -9.23
CA THR A 570 -39.89 -26.05 -7.81
C THR A 570 -41.21 -25.39 -7.42
N ALA A 571 -42.33 -25.94 -7.89
CA ALA A 571 -43.66 -25.61 -7.37
C ALA A 571 -43.84 -26.04 -5.89
N SER A 572 -42.78 -26.00 -5.08
CA SER A 572 -42.67 -26.58 -3.74
C SER A 572 -43.53 -25.81 -2.72
N TRP A 573 -43.67 -24.49 -2.89
CA TRP A 573 -44.58 -23.65 -2.10
C TRP A 573 -45.71 -23.03 -2.92
N GLY A 574 -45.48 -22.80 -4.22
CA GLY A 574 -46.50 -22.33 -5.15
C GLY A 574 -47.00 -20.92 -4.86
N ASP A 575 -46.16 -20.05 -4.31
CA ASP A 575 -46.53 -18.65 -4.07
C ASP A 575 -46.63 -17.94 -5.43
N PRO A 576 -47.79 -17.42 -5.85
CA PRO A 576 -47.89 -16.69 -7.11
C PRO A 576 -47.27 -15.29 -7.03
N TRP A 577 -47.03 -14.75 -5.83
CA TRP A 577 -46.67 -13.34 -5.64
C TRP A 577 -45.16 -13.05 -5.66
N GLY A 578 -44.32 -14.08 -5.61
CA GLY A 578 -42.88 -13.94 -5.82
C GLY A 578 -42.47 -14.00 -7.30
N MET A 579 -43.41 -14.27 -8.22
CA MET A 579 -43.17 -14.25 -9.66
C MET A 579 -43.04 -12.81 -10.14
N GLY A 580 -41.90 -12.44 -10.74
CA GLY A 580 -41.59 -11.06 -11.15
C GLY A 580 -41.24 -10.12 -9.99
N SER A 581 -41.03 -10.65 -8.79
CA SER A 581 -40.75 -9.87 -7.56
C SER A 581 -39.28 -9.97 -7.10
N GLY A 582 -38.42 -10.65 -7.86
CA GLY A 582 -36.97 -10.60 -7.63
C GLY A 582 -36.36 -9.28 -8.09
N ILE A 583 -35.13 -8.99 -7.68
CA ILE A 583 -34.52 -7.66 -7.81
C ILE A 583 -33.98 -7.33 -9.22
N TRP A 584 -33.99 -8.28 -10.15
CA TRP A 584 -33.43 -8.11 -11.49
C TRP A 584 -34.05 -6.92 -12.24
N GLN A 585 -33.21 -5.96 -12.67
CA GLN A 585 -33.58 -4.67 -13.28
C GLN A 585 -34.18 -3.60 -12.32
N HIS A 586 -34.29 -3.91 -11.03
CA HIS A 586 -34.82 -3.03 -9.99
C HIS A 586 -33.81 -2.75 -8.87
N GLU A 587 -32.52 -3.05 -9.08
CA GLU A 587 -31.51 -3.14 -8.02
C GLU A 587 -31.39 -1.88 -7.17
N GLN A 588 -31.28 -0.71 -7.80
CA GLN A 588 -31.15 0.54 -7.04
C GLN A 588 -32.47 0.96 -6.39
N GLN A 589 -33.59 0.76 -7.07
CA GLN A 589 -34.92 1.18 -6.60
C GLN A 589 -35.32 0.39 -5.36
N ASP A 590 -35.14 -0.93 -5.39
CA ASP A 590 -35.52 -1.77 -4.27
C ASP A 590 -34.56 -1.63 -3.10
N MET A 591 -33.25 -1.48 -3.36
CA MET A 591 -32.27 -1.20 -2.30
C MET A 591 -32.55 0.13 -1.60
N ASP A 592 -32.94 1.17 -2.35
CA ASP A 592 -33.38 2.44 -1.75
C ASP A 592 -34.64 2.22 -0.90
N PHE A 593 -35.63 1.50 -1.41
CA PHE A 593 -36.85 1.22 -0.67
C PHE A 593 -36.60 0.45 0.64
N TRP A 594 -35.77 -0.60 0.62
CA TRP A 594 -35.48 -1.37 1.82
C TRP A 594 -34.60 -0.60 2.81
N PHE A 595 -33.53 0.06 2.36
CA PHE A 595 -32.53 0.62 3.27
C PHE A 595 -32.71 2.10 3.58
N VAL A 596 -33.24 2.90 2.65
CA VAL A 596 -33.48 4.33 2.85
C VAL A 596 -34.88 4.57 3.38
N ASP A 597 -35.91 4.00 2.74
CA ASP A 597 -37.31 4.29 3.10
C ASP A 597 -37.79 3.47 4.30
N CYS A 598 -37.48 2.17 4.31
CA CYS A 598 -37.89 1.27 5.39
C CYS A 598 -36.89 1.21 6.54
N GLY A 599 -35.59 1.28 6.27
CA GLY A 599 -34.53 1.26 7.28
C GLY A 599 -34.06 -0.15 7.69
N PHE A 600 -34.14 -1.16 6.82
CA PHE A 600 -33.61 -2.50 7.12
C PHE A 600 -32.10 -2.48 7.41
N ASP A 601 -31.57 -3.50 8.09
CA ASP A 601 -30.18 -3.58 8.57
C ASP A 601 -29.37 -4.72 7.93
N PHE A 602 -30.08 -5.64 7.29
CA PHE A 602 -29.53 -6.87 6.72
C PHE A 602 -30.35 -7.29 5.52
N ILE A 603 -29.70 -7.88 4.52
CA ILE A 603 -30.39 -8.53 3.40
C ILE A 603 -29.79 -9.90 3.09
N LYS A 604 -30.66 -10.90 2.94
CA LYS A 604 -30.35 -12.18 2.32
C LYS A 604 -30.71 -12.08 0.83
N VAL A 605 -29.76 -12.40 -0.04
CA VAL A 605 -29.95 -12.37 -1.50
C VAL A 605 -29.81 -13.80 -2.04
N ASP A 606 -30.93 -14.36 -2.47
CA ASP A 606 -31.05 -15.73 -2.99
C ASP A 606 -30.75 -15.83 -4.50
N TYR A 607 -30.85 -17.03 -5.08
CA TYR A 607 -30.43 -17.27 -6.46
C TYR A 607 -31.38 -18.12 -7.33
N CYS A 608 -32.64 -18.36 -6.92
CA CYS A 608 -33.59 -19.18 -7.69
C CYS A 608 -33.97 -18.55 -9.03
N GLY A 609 -34.38 -17.29 -9.03
CA GLY A 609 -34.68 -16.55 -10.25
C GLY A 609 -33.43 -16.41 -11.12
N ALA A 610 -32.29 -16.08 -10.50
CA ALA A 610 -31.03 -15.91 -11.20
C ALA A 610 -30.53 -17.21 -11.84
N SER A 611 -30.65 -18.35 -11.16
CA SER A 611 -30.28 -19.66 -11.70
C SER A 611 -31.04 -19.97 -13.00
N ARG A 612 -32.34 -19.69 -13.05
CA ARG A 612 -33.13 -19.84 -14.29
C ARG A 612 -32.65 -18.87 -15.37
N LEU A 613 -32.39 -17.61 -15.02
CA LEU A 613 -31.85 -16.62 -15.97
C LEU A 613 -30.46 -17.03 -16.49
N THR A 614 -29.65 -17.73 -15.68
CA THR A 614 -28.38 -18.32 -16.10
C THR A 614 -28.60 -19.46 -17.08
N GLU A 615 -29.53 -20.39 -16.80
CA GLU A 615 -29.89 -21.48 -17.72
C GLU A 615 -30.41 -20.95 -19.07
N GLU A 616 -31.14 -19.84 -19.06
CA GLU A 616 -31.67 -19.16 -20.25
C GLU A 616 -30.61 -18.28 -20.96
N GLY A 617 -29.44 -18.08 -20.37
CA GLY A 617 -28.33 -17.32 -20.95
C GLY A 617 -28.40 -15.80 -20.77
N TYR A 618 -29.28 -15.29 -19.89
CA TYR A 618 -29.36 -13.87 -19.55
C TYR A 618 -28.35 -13.44 -18.49
N VAL A 619 -28.04 -14.32 -17.54
CA VAL A 619 -26.99 -14.11 -16.53
C VAL A 619 -25.82 -15.03 -16.85
N THR A 620 -24.72 -14.47 -17.36
CA THR A 620 -23.55 -15.25 -17.78
C THR A 620 -22.46 -15.36 -16.73
N ASP A 621 -22.49 -14.49 -15.70
CA ASP A 621 -21.49 -14.44 -14.63
C ASP A 621 -22.17 -14.11 -13.28
N GLU A 622 -22.00 -15.00 -12.30
CA GLU A 622 -22.59 -14.85 -10.97
C GLU A 622 -21.88 -13.77 -10.13
N GLU A 623 -20.55 -13.64 -10.29
CA GLU A 623 -19.74 -12.63 -9.58
C GLU A 623 -20.17 -11.23 -10.02
N GLU A 624 -20.35 -11.03 -11.33
CA GLU A 624 -20.87 -9.78 -11.89
C GLU A 624 -22.28 -9.48 -11.33
N ARG A 625 -23.16 -10.48 -11.30
CA ARG A 625 -24.53 -10.32 -10.81
C ARG A 625 -24.57 -9.84 -9.36
N TYR A 626 -23.87 -10.52 -8.46
CA TYR A 626 -23.81 -10.13 -7.05
C TYR A 626 -23.06 -8.81 -6.85
N SER A 627 -22.07 -8.49 -7.69
CA SER A 627 -21.36 -7.21 -7.64
C SER A 627 -22.26 -6.01 -7.97
N ILE A 628 -23.20 -6.17 -8.91
CA ILE A 628 -24.22 -5.15 -9.22
C ILE A 628 -25.13 -4.91 -8.01
N ILE A 629 -25.60 -5.99 -7.39
CA ILE A 629 -26.47 -5.93 -6.20
C ILE A 629 -25.72 -5.26 -5.03
N ALA A 630 -24.46 -5.64 -4.80
CA ALA A 630 -23.61 -5.03 -3.78
C ALA A 630 -23.35 -3.53 -4.04
N ALA A 631 -23.18 -3.14 -5.30
CA ALA A 631 -23.02 -1.73 -5.66
C ALA A 631 -24.29 -0.91 -5.37
N ALA A 632 -25.47 -1.45 -5.71
CA ALA A 632 -26.75 -0.82 -5.40
C ALA A 632 -26.98 -0.68 -3.88
N MET A 633 -26.63 -1.72 -3.12
CA MET A 633 -26.67 -1.71 -1.66
C MET A 633 -25.73 -0.66 -1.06
N ARG A 634 -24.48 -0.55 -1.54
CA ARG A 634 -23.53 0.49 -1.11
C ARG A 634 -24.06 1.89 -1.39
N ALA A 635 -24.69 2.11 -2.55
CA ALA A 635 -25.30 3.38 -2.90
C ALA A 635 -26.49 3.72 -1.98
N ALA A 636 -27.33 2.74 -1.64
CA ALA A 636 -28.42 2.93 -0.68
C ALA A 636 -27.89 3.20 0.74
N ALA A 637 -26.82 2.51 1.16
CA ALA A 637 -26.12 2.75 2.42
C ALA A 637 -25.63 4.19 2.52
N ALA A 638 -24.97 4.69 1.46
CA ALA A 638 -24.48 6.06 1.40
C ALA A 638 -25.61 7.09 1.48
N LYS A 639 -26.74 6.86 0.78
CA LYS A 639 -27.94 7.71 0.88
C LYS A 639 -28.52 7.72 2.29
N ALA A 640 -28.53 6.58 2.97
CA ALA A 640 -29.00 6.44 4.34
C ALA A 640 -28.00 6.95 5.39
N GLY A 641 -26.77 7.32 4.99
CA GLY A 641 -25.70 7.71 5.91
C GLY A 641 -25.23 6.55 6.80
N ARG A 642 -25.20 5.33 6.26
CA ARG A 642 -24.93 4.08 6.99
C ARG A 642 -23.71 3.35 6.43
N SER A 643 -22.97 2.71 7.33
CA SER A 643 -21.80 1.88 6.99
C SER A 643 -21.87 0.48 7.61
N ASP A 644 -22.99 0.15 8.26
CA ASP A 644 -23.22 -1.04 9.08
C ASP A 644 -24.14 -2.09 8.42
N LEU A 645 -24.60 -1.84 7.19
CA LEU A 645 -25.45 -2.77 6.43
C LEU A 645 -24.69 -4.06 6.09
N ARG A 646 -25.38 -5.20 6.15
CA ARG A 646 -24.80 -6.52 5.86
C ARG A 646 -25.58 -7.30 4.82
N MET A 647 -24.86 -7.94 3.90
CA MET A 647 -25.41 -8.85 2.92
C MET A 647 -24.99 -10.28 3.22
N ASN A 648 -25.93 -11.21 3.08
CA ASN A 648 -25.68 -12.64 2.96
C ASN A 648 -25.93 -13.08 1.51
N ILE A 649 -24.93 -13.72 0.92
CA ILE A 649 -25.05 -14.37 -0.40
C ILE A 649 -25.64 -15.76 -0.21
N CYS A 650 -26.81 -16.03 -0.77
CA CYS A 650 -27.53 -17.29 -0.67
C CYS A 650 -27.63 -17.96 -2.04
N ARG A 651 -26.53 -18.57 -2.53
CA ARG A 651 -26.52 -19.35 -3.78
C ARG A 651 -26.26 -20.85 -3.57
N TRP A 652 -26.58 -21.34 -2.38
CA TRP A 652 -26.60 -22.76 -1.99
C TRP A 652 -25.29 -23.57 -2.18
N SER A 653 -24.16 -22.92 -2.43
CA SER A 653 -22.86 -23.37 -1.94
C SER A 653 -21.81 -22.25 -1.93
N PHE A 654 -20.55 -22.54 -1.60
CA PHE A 654 -19.48 -21.54 -1.58
C PHE A 654 -19.32 -20.86 -2.96
N PRO A 655 -19.67 -19.56 -3.10
CA PRO A 655 -19.79 -18.88 -4.39
C PRO A 655 -18.45 -18.62 -5.08
N GLY A 656 -17.39 -18.45 -4.30
CA GLY A 656 -16.06 -18.15 -4.78
C GLY A 656 -15.35 -17.16 -3.87
N THR A 657 -14.04 -17.00 -4.07
CA THR A 657 -13.22 -16.06 -3.30
C THR A 657 -13.66 -14.59 -3.44
N TRP A 658 -14.33 -14.24 -4.55
CA TRP A 658 -14.89 -12.90 -4.79
C TRP A 658 -15.97 -12.48 -3.79
N ALA A 659 -16.66 -13.42 -3.14
CA ALA A 659 -17.72 -13.08 -2.19
C ALA A 659 -17.21 -12.30 -0.98
N TYR A 660 -15.92 -12.48 -0.66
CA TYR A 660 -15.22 -11.73 0.38
C TYR A 660 -15.32 -10.21 0.18
N ASP A 661 -15.20 -9.74 -1.06
CA ASP A 661 -15.14 -8.30 -1.35
C ASP A 661 -16.50 -7.60 -1.25
N ILE A 662 -17.60 -8.36 -1.16
CA ILE A 662 -18.95 -7.79 -1.30
C ILE A 662 -19.97 -8.23 -0.27
N ALA A 663 -19.75 -9.30 0.51
CA ALA A 663 -20.71 -9.80 1.48
C ALA A 663 -20.07 -10.12 2.85
N GLY A 664 -20.84 -9.96 3.92
CA GLY A 664 -20.41 -10.31 5.28
C GLY A 664 -20.52 -11.81 5.57
N SER A 665 -21.38 -12.52 4.83
CA SER A 665 -21.43 -13.99 4.87
C SER A 665 -21.97 -14.58 3.58
N TRP A 666 -21.75 -15.87 3.37
CA TRP A 666 -22.20 -16.61 2.19
C TRP A 666 -22.58 -18.04 2.55
N ARG A 667 -23.71 -18.50 2.03
CA ARG A 667 -24.19 -19.88 2.20
C ARG A 667 -23.19 -20.85 1.59
N THR A 668 -22.80 -21.90 2.33
CA THR A 668 -21.78 -22.86 1.88
C THR A 668 -22.33 -24.17 1.30
N THR A 669 -23.63 -24.43 1.51
CA THR A 669 -24.34 -25.66 1.12
C THR A 669 -25.79 -25.37 0.72
N GLY A 670 -26.52 -26.41 0.29
CA GLY A 670 -27.98 -26.40 0.19
C GLY A 670 -28.68 -26.14 1.53
N ASP A 671 -30.01 -26.08 1.49
CA ASP A 671 -30.83 -25.81 2.68
C ASP A 671 -30.68 -26.89 3.74
N ILE A 672 -30.58 -26.45 4.99
CA ILE A 672 -30.61 -27.31 6.16
C ILE A 672 -32.02 -27.87 6.38
N TYR A 673 -32.08 -29.12 6.83
CA TYR A 673 -33.30 -29.79 7.27
C TYR A 673 -33.17 -30.21 8.73
N ASN A 674 -34.32 -30.36 9.40
CA ASN A 674 -34.44 -30.79 10.80
C ASN A 674 -34.11 -32.28 10.99
N ASP A 675 -32.91 -32.69 10.59
CA ASP A 675 -32.43 -34.05 10.75
C ASP A 675 -30.90 -34.10 10.82
N TRP A 676 -30.39 -35.15 11.47
CA TRP A 676 -28.96 -35.33 11.70
C TRP A 676 -28.16 -35.48 10.41
N VAL A 677 -28.72 -36.07 9.36
CA VAL A 677 -27.99 -36.29 8.10
C VAL A 677 -27.68 -34.95 7.44
N SER A 678 -28.63 -34.03 7.46
CA SER A 678 -28.44 -32.65 6.99
C SER A 678 -27.37 -31.91 7.81
N VAL A 679 -27.52 -31.85 9.14
CA VAL A 679 -26.55 -31.18 10.04
C VAL A 679 -25.12 -31.71 9.84
N LYS A 680 -24.98 -33.04 9.84
CA LYS A 680 -23.69 -33.71 9.63
C LYS A 680 -23.08 -33.40 8.26
N GLY A 681 -23.90 -33.37 7.21
CA GLY A 681 -23.47 -33.06 5.85
C GLY A 681 -22.92 -31.63 5.73
N ILE A 682 -23.60 -30.66 6.35
CA ILE A 682 -23.16 -29.26 6.35
C ILE A 682 -21.83 -29.10 7.11
N ILE A 683 -21.70 -29.73 8.29
CA ILE A 683 -20.44 -29.74 9.04
C ILE A 683 -19.30 -30.33 8.18
N ASP A 684 -19.53 -31.48 7.54
CA ASP A 684 -18.51 -32.13 6.71
C ASP A 684 -18.04 -31.22 5.56
N GLU A 685 -18.96 -30.52 4.90
CA GLU A 685 -18.61 -29.57 3.85
C GLU A 685 -17.86 -28.33 4.37
N ASN A 686 -18.23 -27.83 5.55
CA ASN A 686 -17.67 -26.58 6.08
C ASN A 686 -16.28 -26.74 6.72
N ILE A 687 -15.88 -27.96 7.13
CA ILE A 687 -14.55 -28.25 7.72
C ILE A 687 -13.40 -27.71 6.86
N ALA A 688 -13.54 -27.81 5.54
CA ALA A 688 -12.51 -27.42 4.58
C ALA A 688 -12.51 -25.91 4.22
N LEU A 689 -13.42 -25.12 4.83
CA LEU A 689 -13.61 -23.71 4.52
C LEU A 689 -12.99 -22.75 5.55
N SER A 690 -12.28 -23.26 6.54
CA SER A 690 -11.70 -22.45 7.64
C SER A 690 -10.86 -21.26 7.17
N ALA A 691 -10.10 -21.40 6.08
CA ALA A 691 -9.26 -20.32 5.52
C ALA A 691 -10.05 -19.13 4.93
N PHE A 692 -11.34 -19.31 4.67
CA PHE A 692 -12.22 -18.29 4.09
C PHE A 692 -13.05 -17.54 5.14
N CYS A 693 -13.08 -18.02 6.40
CA CYS A 693 -13.66 -17.30 7.52
C CYS A 693 -12.57 -16.45 8.19
N ARG A 694 -12.56 -15.15 7.90
CA ARG A 694 -11.57 -14.19 8.40
C ARG A 694 -12.07 -12.75 8.29
N GLU A 695 -11.49 -11.85 9.08
CA GLU A 695 -11.65 -10.39 8.98
C GLU A 695 -13.13 -9.92 8.92
N GLY A 696 -14.03 -10.56 9.66
CA GLY A 696 -15.44 -10.18 9.68
C GLY A 696 -16.32 -10.78 8.57
N HIS A 697 -15.79 -11.76 7.84
CA HIS A 697 -16.50 -12.50 6.78
C HIS A 697 -16.65 -13.98 7.14
N TYR A 698 -17.86 -14.52 6.99
CA TYR A 698 -18.22 -15.81 7.57
C TYR A 698 -18.80 -16.80 6.58
N ASN A 699 -18.38 -18.06 6.72
CA ASN A 699 -19.05 -19.20 6.11
C ASN A 699 -20.42 -19.40 6.77
N ASP A 700 -21.49 -19.25 6.00
CA ASP A 700 -22.86 -19.45 6.49
C ASP A 700 -23.30 -20.90 6.30
N MET A 701 -23.35 -21.61 7.42
CA MET A 701 -23.79 -23.00 7.51
C MET A 701 -25.32 -23.14 7.49
N ASP A 702 -26.06 -22.06 7.21
CA ASP A 702 -27.52 -21.97 7.20
C ASP A 702 -28.15 -21.86 8.61
N MET A 703 -29.46 -21.61 8.63
CA MET A 703 -30.27 -21.32 9.83
C MET A 703 -30.32 -22.48 10.83
N LEU A 704 -30.48 -22.17 12.12
CA LEU A 704 -30.52 -23.14 13.20
C LEU A 704 -31.85 -23.92 13.22
N GLU A 705 -31.73 -25.24 13.32
CA GLU A 705 -32.81 -26.22 13.49
C GLU A 705 -33.01 -26.61 14.97
N VAL A 706 -32.24 -26.03 15.87
CA VAL A 706 -32.21 -26.36 17.30
C VAL A 706 -33.59 -26.21 17.95
N GLY A 707 -34.03 -27.25 18.66
CA GLY A 707 -35.33 -27.28 19.34
C GLY A 707 -36.53 -27.64 18.45
N ARG A 708 -36.30 -28.14 17.23
CA ARG A 708 -37.38 -28.51 16.30
C ARG A 708 -37.64 -30.01 16.18
N GLY A 709 -36.80 -30.87 16.75
CA GLY A 709 -37.11 -32.31 16.80
C GLY A 709 -35.93 -33.27 16.90
N MET A 710 -34.69 -32.79 16.72
CA MET A 710 -33.49 -33.61 16.92
C MET A 710 -33.27 -33.98 18.40
N SER A 711 -32.42 -34.97 18.64
CA SER A 711 -32.05 -35.36 20.01
C SER A 711 -31.22 -34.27 20.70
N GLU A 712 -31.13 -34.33 22.04
CA GLU A 712 -30.34 -33.36 22.81
C GLU A 712 -28.87 -33.31 22.37
N GLU A 713 -28.23 -34.46 22.12
CA GLU A 713 -26.82 -34.48 21.71
C GLU A 713 -26.63 -33.98 20.28
N GLU A 714 -27.60 -34.20 19.40
CA GLU A 714 -27.59 -33.63 18.04
C GLU A 714 -27.83 -32.12 18.06
N ASP A 715 -28.75 -31.61 18.90
CA ASP A 715 -28.95 -30.18 19.11
C ASP A 715 -27.68 -29.53 19.67
N LYS A 716 -27.01 -30.16 20.66
CA LYS A 716 -25.73 -29.70 21.20
C LYS A 716 -24.64 -29.66 20.12
N THR A 717 -24.52 -30.71 19.32
CA THR A 717 -23.58 -30.74 18.19
C THR A 717 -23.90 -29.66 17.18
N HIS A 718 -25.16 -29.49 16.79
CA HIS A 718 -25.62 -28.46 15.86
C HIS A 718 -25.19 -27.08 16.36
N PHE A 719 -25.65 -26.68 17.54
CA PHE A 719 -25.35 -25.36 18.07
C PHE A 719 -23.84 -25.15 18.32
N GLY A 720 -23.18 -26.14 18.91
CA GLY A 720 -21.76 -26.05 19.25
C GLY A 720 -20.85 -25.96 18.04
N MET A 721 -21.15 -26.70 16.96
CA MET A 721 -20.36 -26.66 15.73
C MET A 721 -20.57 -25.34 14.98
N TRP A 722 -21.80 -24.81 14.92
CA TRP A 722 -22.05 -23.46 14.38
C TRP A 722 -21.29 -22.40 15.17
N CYS A 723 -21.23 -22.55 16.49
CA CYS A 723 -20.49 -21.62 17.34
C CYS A 723 -18.98 -21.65 17.08
N ILE A 724 -18.34 -22.83 17.15
CA ILE A 724 -16.88 -22.94 17.01
C ILE A 724 -16.40 -22.70 15.55
N MET A 725 -17.29 -22.82 14.57
CA MET A 725 -16.99 -22.56 13.17
C MET A 725 -17.36 -21.13 12.72
N ASP A 726 -17.71 -20.24 13.65
CA ASP A 726 -18.06 -18.83 13.41
C ASP A 726 -19.17 -18.62 12.36
N SER A 727 -20.11 -19.57 12.24
CA SER A 727 -21.28 -19.40 11.38
C SER A 727 -22.25 -18.38 12.01
N PRO A 728 -23.01 -17.62 11.19
CA PRO A 728 -24.18 -16.90 11.69
C PRO A 728 -25.11 -17.79 12.53
N LEU A 729 -25.62 -17.25 13.64
CA LEU A 729 -26.55 -17.93 14.53
C LEU A 729 -27.97 -17.40 14.30
N LEU A 730 -28.62 -17.85 13.23
CA LEU A 730 -29.98 -17.46 12.88
C LEU A 730 -30.98 -18.51 13.36
N ILE A 731 -31.68 -18.26 14.46
CA ILE A 731 -32.71 -19.16 15.01
C ILE A 731 -33.82 -19.38 13.98
N GLY A 732 -34.12 -20.63 13.64
CA GLY A 732 -35.19 -21.00 12.71
C GLY A 732 -36.47 -21.50 13.36
N CYS A 733 -36.51 -21.70 14.70
CA CYS A 733 -37.68 -22.21 15.43
C CYS A 733 -38.64 -21.11 15.90
N ASP A 734 -39.84 -21.50 16.39
CA ASP A 734 -40.76 -20.56 17.05
C ASP A 734 -40.23 -20.20 18.44
N MET A 735 -39.60 -19.03 18.57
CA MET A 735 -39.05 -18.56 19.83
C MET A 735 -40.13 -18.40 20.90
N SER A 736 -41.40 -18.18 20.55
CA SER A 736 -42.47 -18.05 21.54
C SER A 736 -42.84 -19.37 22.22
N ASN A 737 -42.50 -20.52 21.60
CA ASN A 737 -42.90 -21.85 22.08
C ASN A 737 -41.73 -22.87 22.17
N VAL A 738 -40.48 -22.46 21.94
CA VAL A 738 -39.33 -23.36 22.09
C VAL A 738 -39.16 -23.87 23.53
N SER A 739 -38.69 -25.11 23.68
CA SER A 739 -38.44 -25.75 24.97
C SER A 739 -37.37 -25.01 25.78
N GLU A 740 -37.43 -25.10 27.11
CA GLU A 740 -36.44 -24.46 27.99
C GLU A 740 -35.03 -25.02 27.78
N GLN A 741 -34.92 -26.30 27.42
CA GLN A 741 -33.65 -26.96 27.12
C GLN A 741 -32.98 -26.37 25.88
N ALA A 742 -33.71 -26.30 24.75
CA ALA A 742 -33.19 -25.71 23.53
C ALA A 742 -32.93 -24.20 23.69
N ARG A 743 -33.78 -23.49 24.44
CA ARG A 743 -33.55 -22.08 24.78
C ARG A 743 -32.25 -21.88 25.56
N LYS A 744 -31.98 -22.70 26.59
CA LYS A 744 -30.74 -22.63 27.37
C LYS A 744 -29.51 -22.95 26.53
N LEU A 745 -29.61 -23.92 25.62
CA LEU A 745 -28.52 -24.22 24.69
C LEU A 745 -28.23 -23.02 23.79
N MET A 746 -29.25 -22.47 23.13
CA MET A 746 -29.10 -21.29 22.26
C MET A 746 -28.71 -20.02 23.00
N THR A 747 -28.84 -19.96 24.33
CA THR A 747 -28.41 -18.80 25.16
C THR A 747 -27.19 -19.11 26.01
N ASN A 748 -26.46 -20.19 25.71
CA ASN A 748 -25.24 -20.55 26.41
C ASN A 748 -24.14 -19.52 26.12
N SER A 749 -23.79 -18.73 27.14
CA SER A 749 -22.83 -17.62 27.02
C SER A 749 -21.43 -18.07 26.59
N ASP A 750 -21.01 -19.26 27.00
CA ASP A 750 -19.64 -19.75 26.74
C ASP A 750 -19.50 -20.14 25.26
N LEU A 751 -20.53 -20.79 24.70
CA LEU A 751 -20.58 -21.13 23.28
C LEU A 751 -20.79 -19.89 22.39
N ILE A 752 -21.60 -18.93 22.82
CA ILE A 752 -21.76 -17.67 22.09
C ILE A 752 -20.45 -16.87 22.08
N ALA A 753 -19.70 -16.84 23.19
CA ALA A 753 -18.45 -16.08 23.25
C ALA A 753 -17.42 -16.57 22.23
N ILE A 754 -17.33 -17.88 21.99
CA ILE A 754 -16.40 -18.44 20.99
C ILE A 754 -16.83 -18.14 19.55
N ASN A 755 -18.14 -17.98 19.30
CA ASN A 755 -18.68 -17.57 18.00
C ASN A 755 -18.46 -16.08 17.75
N GLN A 756 -18.59 -15.27 18.80
CA GLN A 756 -18.49 -13.81 18.76
C GLN A 756 -17.07 -13.31 19.09
N ASP A 757 -16.06 -14.16 18.93
CA ASP A 757 -14.65 -13.82 19.16
C ASP A 757 -14.17 -12.75 18.16
N SER A 758 -13.46 -11.74 18.67
CA SER A 758 -12.85 -10.64 17.91
C SER A 758 -11.73 -11.07 16.94
N LEU A 759 -11.28 -12.32 16.98
CA LEU A 759 -10.34 -12.85 16.01
C LEU A 759 -11.02 -13.20 14.67
N HIS A 760 -12.34 -13.41 14.66
CA HIS A 760 -13.11 -13.75 13.45
C HIS A 760 -12.58 -15.01 12.74
N LEU A 761 -12.30 -16.08 13.49
CA LEU A 761 -11.67 -17.30 12.97
C LEU A 761 -12.55 -18.52 13.20
N GLN A 762 -12.85 -19.24 12.12
CA GLN A 762 -13.41 -20.57 12.18
C GLN A 762 -12.39 -21.61 12.69
N ALA A 763 -12.85 -22.59 13.46
CA ALA A 763 -12.03 -23.75 13.81
C ALA A 763 -11.69 -24.65 12.61
N TYR A 764 -10.46 -25.18 12.63
CA TYR A 764 -9.92 -26.08 11.61
C TYR A 764 -9.62 -27.47 12.20
N PRO A 765 -9.60 -28.55 11.37
CA PRO A 765 -9.23 -29.88 11.83
C PRO A 765 -7.73 -29.92 12.16
N ALA A 766 -7.39 -30.14 13.43
CA ALA A 766 -6.00 -30.33 13.86
C ALA A 766 -5.60 -31.81 13.88
N TYR A 767 -6.58 -32.70 14.07
CA TYR A 767 -6.36 -34.14 14.10
C TYR A 767 -7.66 -34.92 13.83
N TYR A 768 -7.53 -36.10 13.23
CA TYR A 768 -8.61 -37.06 13.03
C TYR A 768 -8.10 -38.48 13.31
N ASP A 769 -8.77 -39.21 14.21
CA ASP A 769 -8.36 -40.59 14.56
C ASP A 769 -9.00 -41.67 13.68
N GLY A 770 -9.70 -41.27 12.62
CA GLY A 770 -10.50 -42.14 11.75
C GLY A 770 -11.98 -42.22 12.15
N HIS A 771 -12.36 -41.65 13.29
CA HIS A 771 -13.74 -41.60 13.77
C HIS A 771 -14.13 -40.23 14.36
N VAL A 772 -13.25 -39.60 15.13
CA VAL A 772 -13.50 -38.33 15.85
C VAL A 772 -12.56 -37.25 15.32
N TYR A 773 -13.12 -36.08 15.00
CA TYR A 773 -12.35 -34.89 14.65
C TYR A 773 -11.99 -34.10 15.91
N THR A 774 -10.74 -33.65 15.99
CA THR A 774 -10.28 -32.62 16.92
C THR A 774 -10.18 -31.31 16.14
N MET A 775 -11.15 -30.43 16.36
CA MET A 775 -11.21 -29.10 15.75
C MET A 775 -10.68 -28.06 16.72
N VAL A 776 -9.91 -27.08 16.24
CA VAL A 776 -9.34 -26.03 17.10
C VAL A 776 -9.43 -24.64 16.46
N LYS A 777 -9.59 -23.62 17.31
CA LYS A 777 -9.31 -22.21 16.97
C LYS A 777 -8.55 -21.54 18.11
N ASP A 778 -7.81 -20.49 17.78
CA ASP A 778 -7.28 -19.57 18.80
C ASP A 778 -8.44 -18.75 19.38
N PHE A 779 -8.27 -18.28 20.62
CA PHE A 779 -9.33 -17.55 21.34
C PHE A 779 -8.77 -16.32 22.05
N GLU A 780 -9.43 -15.17 21.87
CA GLU A 780 -9.04 -13.82 22.33
C GLU A 780 -7.72 -13.28 21.74
N GLN A 781 -6.70 -14.13 21.57
CA GLN A 781 -5.39 -13.75 21.07
C GLN A 781 -4.88 -14.78 20.05
N LEU A 782 -4.52 -14.29 18.86
CA LEU A 782 -3.86 -15.09 17.85
C LEU A 782 -2.50 -15.59 18.36
N PHE A 783 -2.24 -16.89 18.24
CA PHE A 783 -1.06 -17.54 18.83
C PHE A 783 -0.92 -17.33 20.34
N GLY A 784 -2.05 -17.14 21.04
CA GLY A 784 -2.13 -17.13 22.48
C GLY A 784 -2.06 -18.53 23.09
N THR A 785 -1.98 -18.56 24.43
CA THR A 785 -2.02 -19.79 25.23
C THR A 785 -3.44 -20.34 25.45
N LYS A 786 -4.47 -19.56 25.10
CA LYS A 786 -5.87 -19.96 25.12
C LYS A 786 -6.33 -20.46 23.75
N ARG A 787 -7.05 -21.58 23.73
CA ARG A 787 -7.64 -22.16 22.52
C ARG A 787 -8.99 -22.76 22.83
N VAL A 788 -9.84 -22.90 21.82
CA VAL A 788 -11.09 -23.67 21.91
C VAL A 788 -10.89 -24.98 21.16
N VAL A 789 -11.31 -26.09 21.77
CA VAL A 789 -11.17 -27.43 21.20
C VAL A 789 -12.55 -28.10 21.15
N ALA A 790 -12.99 -28.53 19.97
CA ALA A 790 -14.14 -29.41 19.80
C ALA A 790 -13.69 -30.83 19.45
N LEU A 791 -14.22 -31.81 20.18
CA LEU A 791 -14.10 -33.23 19.86
C LEU A 791 -15.43 -33.71 19.29
N TYR A 792 -15.48 -33.85 17.96
CA TYR A 792 -16.71 -34.11 17.20
C TYR A 792 -16.79 -35.58 16.77
N ASN A 793 -17.81 -36.31 17.24
CA ASN A 793 -18.09 -37.69 16.85
C ASN A 793 -19.28 -37.76 15.86
N PRO A 794 -19.02 -37.77 14.54
CA PRO A 794 -20.07 -37.92 13.52
C PRO A 794 -20.62 -39.35 13.38
N THR A 795 -20.14 -40.31 14.17
CA THR A 795 -20.46 -41.74 13.99
C THR A 795 -21.68 -42.17 14.81
N ASP A 796 -22.35 -43.23 14.37
CA ASP A 796 -23.53 -43.80 15.03
C ASP A 796 -23.20 -44.59 16.32
N ASN A 797 -21.95 -44.54 16.77
CA ASN A 797 -21.47 -45.28 17.94
C ASN A 797 -20.71 -44.35 18.88
N GLU A 798 -20.74 -44.67 20.17
CA GLU A 798 -19.88 -44.02 21.16
C GLU A 798 -18.40 -44.23 20.79
N ARG A 799 -17.60 -43.18 20.91
CA ARG A 799 -16.17 -43.19 20.66
C ARG A 799 -15.41 -42.63 21.85
N THR A 800 -14.30 -43.26 22.19
CA THR A 800 -13.34 -42.68 23.13
C THR A 800 -12.13 -42.22 22.34
N THR A 801 -11.84 -40.93 22.39
CA THR A 801 -10.66 -40.34 21.75
C THR A 801 -9.67 -39.84 22.81
N LYS A 802 -8.43 -39.64 22.39
CA LYS A 802 -7.35 -39.17 23.25
C LYS A 802 -6.77 -37.89 22.66
N LEU A 803 -7.12 -36.76 23.28
CA LEU A 803 -6.61 -35.44 22.95
C LEU A 803 -5.18 -35.30 23.47
N LYS A 804 -4.23 -34.99 22.59
CA LYS A 804 -2.85 -34.67 22.98
C LYS A 804 -2.67 -33.16 22.97
N TRP A 805 -1.92 -32.61 23.92
CA TRP A 805 -1.72 -31.16 23.98
C TRP A 805 -0.87 -30.64 22.82
N GLU A 806 0.12 -31.42 22.39
CA GLU A 806 0.93 -31.11 21.21
C GLU A 806 0.12 -30.99 19.92
N SER A 807 -0.97 -31.75 19.76
CA SER A 807 -1.81 -31.69 18.55
C SER A 807 -2.72 -30.47 18.52
N ILE A 808 -2.82 -29.75 19.64
CA ILE A 808 -3.52 -28.47 19.75
C ILE A 808 -2.55 -27.35 20.09
N ASP A 809 -1.25 -27.54 19.80
CA ASP A 809 -0.20 -26.54 19.95
C ASP A 809 -0.05 -25.98 21.38
N LEU A 810 -0.32 -26.78 22.43
CA LEU A 810 -0.19 -26.36 23.82
C LEU A 810 0.75 -27.28 24.62
N ALA A 811 1.38 -26.71 25.65
CA ALA A 811 2.22 -27.45 26.60
C ALA A 811 2.07 -26.93 28.05
N GLY A 812 2.71 -27.64 28.98
CA GLY A 812 2.67 -27.36 30.41
C GLY A 812 1.39 -27.89 31.09
N THR A 813 1.05 -27.28 32.23
CA THR A 813 -0.22 -27.55 32.91
C THR A 813 -1.38 -26.99 32.09
N ILE A 814 -2.40 -27.81 31.80
CA ILE A 814 -3.57 -27.40 31.02
C ILE A 814 -4.77 -27.17 31.95
N LYS A 815 -5.34 -25.97 31.89
CA LYS A 815 -6.66 -25.66 32.46
C LYS A 815 -7.72 -25.90 31.42
N MET A 816 -8.88 -26.40 31.83
CA MET A 816 -9.99 -26.71 30.91
C MET A 816 -11.31 -26.28 31.51
N ARG A 817 -12.20 -25.79 30.65
CA ARG A 817 -13.59 -25.51 30.95
C ARG A 817 -14.49 -26.19 29.93
N ASP A 818 -15.41 -27.03 30.38
CA ASP A 818 -16.45 -27.60 29.53
C ASP A 818 -17.49 -26.52 29.24
N LEU A 819 -17.70 -26.20 27.96
CA LEU A 819 -18.56 -25.09 27.54
C LEU A 819 -20.04 -25.48 27.50
N PHE A 820 -20.39 -26.76 27.37
CA PHE A 820 -21.78 -27.20 27.48
C PHE A 820 -22.22 -27.22 28.93
N GLU A 821 -21.36 -27.72 29.82
CA GLU A 821 -21.64 -27.79 31.26
C GLU A 821 -21.32 -26.47 31.99
N GLN A 822 -20.68 -25.52 31.30
CA GLN A 822 -20.20 -24.23 31.82
C GLN A 822 -19.42 -24.39 33.13
N LYS A 823 -18.50 -25.37 33.13
CA LYS A 823 -17.82 -25.83 34.35
C LYS A 823 -16.33 -26.02 34.12
N ASP A 824 -15.55 -25.46 35.04
CA ASP A 824 -14.11 -25.68 35.09
C ASP A 824 -13.81 -27.11 35.55
N LEU A 825 -12.90 -27.77 34.84
CA LEU A 825 -12.37 -29.08 35.16
C LEU A 825 -11.09 -28.92 36.00
N SER A 826 -10.63 -30.03 36.59
CA SER A 826 -9.35 -30.02 37.32
C SER A 826 -8.18 -29.86 36.35
N ASP A 827 -7.18 -29.09 36.75
CA ASP A 827 -5.93 -28.89 36.02
C ASP A 827 -5.31 -30.24 35.61
N CYS A 828 -4.88 -30.32 34.36
CA CYS A 828 -4.32 -31.52 33.77
C CYS A 828 -2.82 -31.37 33.56
N THR A 829 -2.03 -32.13 34.32
CA THR A 829 -0.56 -32.14 34.22
C THR A 829 -0.03 -33.31 33.38
N THR A 830 -0.90 -34.15 32.83
CA THR A 830 -0.51 -35.22 31.88
C THR A 830 -0.32 -34.62 30.49
N THR A 831 0.24 -35.38 29.54
CA THR A 831 0.44 -34.92 28.15
C THR A 831 -0.79 -35.09 27.25
N SER A 832 -1.89 -35.59 27.81
CA SER A 832 -3.11 -35.93 27.07
C SER A 832 -4.31 -36.10 27.99
N PHE A 833 -5.51 -36.03 27.41
CA PHE A 833 -6.81 -36.18 28.05
C PHE A 833 -7.71 -37.10 27.23
N SER A 834 -8.35 -38.06 27.89
CA SER A 834 -9.26 -39.02 27.22
C SER A 834 -10.70 -38.65 27.49
N VAL A 835 -11.51 -38.64 26.43
CA VAL A 835 -12.92 -38.27 26.47
C VAL A 835 -13.74 -39.33 25.75
N THR A 836 -14.80 -39.79 26.40
CA THR A 836 -15.84 -40.62 25.79
C THR A 836 -16.96 -39.73 25.29
N ILE A 837 -17.29 -39.88 24.01
CA ILE A 837 -18.19 -39.01 23.26
C ILE A 837 -19.29 -39.91 22.69
N PRO A 838 -20.57 -39.71 23.08
CA PRO A 838 -21.69 -40.48 22.54
C PRO A 838 -21.78 -40.41 21.02
N ALA A 839 -22.60 -41.28 20.43
CA ALA A 839 -22.96 -41.17 19.01
C ALA A 839 -23.53 -39.77 18.72
N HIS A 840 -23.13 -39.18 17.59
CA HIS A 840 -23.58 -37.86 17.10
C HIS A 840 -23.22 -36.67 17.98
N ALA A 841 -22.43 -36.89 19.04
CA ALA A 841 -22.16 -35.87 20.04
C ALA A 841 -20.86 -35.10 19.78
N THR A 842 -20.82 -33.88 20.32
CA THR A 842 -19.62 -33.04 20.38
C THR A 842 -19.35 -32.66 21.82
N ARG A 843 -18.07 -32.53 22.19
CA ARG A 843 -17.64 -31.89 23.44
C ARG A 843 -16.75 -30.70 23.10
N ILE A 844 -17.01 -29.55 23.71
CA ILE A 844 -16.27 -28.32 23.43
C ILE A 844 -15.68 -27.81 24.73
N TYR A 845 -14.37 -27.54 24.70
CA TYR A 845 -13.61 -27.05 25.84
C TYR A 845 -12.89 -25.76 25.48
N LEU A 846 -12.93 -24.77 26.37
CA LEU A 846 -11.92 -23.73 26.41
C LEU A 846 -10.73 -24.28 27.18
N VAL A 847 -9.54 -24.22 26.58
CA VAL A 847 -8.31 -24.73 27.17
C VAL A 847 -7.25 -23.64 27.24
N GLU A 848 -6.48 -23.62 28.32
CA GLU A 848 -5.37 -22.69 28.52
C GLU A 848 -4.13 -23.48 28.96
N GLY A 849 -3.05 -23.36 28.18
CA GLY A 849 -1.74 -23.93 28.53
C GLY A 849 -0.80 -22.91 29.18
N GLU A 850 0.29 -23.38 29.76
CA GLU A 850 1.38 -22.50 30.22
C GLU A 850 2.22 -21.97 29.05
N GLU A 851 2.26 -22.73 27.95
CA GLU A 851 3.04 -22.40 26.76
C GLU A 851 2.23 -22.65 25.49
N ARG A 852 2.35 -21.70 24.54
CA ARG A 852 1.93 -21.86 23.15
C ARG A 852 3.10 -22.44 22.34
N LEU A 853 2.89 -23.62 21.77
CA LEU A 853 3.82 -24.25 20.82
C LEU A 853 3.61 -23.69 19.40
N GLU A 854 4.67 -23.76 18.59
CA GLU A 854 4.56 -23.54 17.15
C GLU A 854 3.84 -24.73 16.50
N ARG A 855 2.87 -24.44 15.62
CA ARG A 855 2.14 -25.47 14.89
C ARG A 855 3.08 -26.22 13.95
N THR A 856 3.09 -27.56 14.05
CA THR A 856 4.01 -28.41 13.28
C THR A 856 3.36 -29.12 12.11
N CYS A 857 2.02 -29.13 12.00
CA CYS A 857 1.29 -29.83 10.95
C CYS A 857 0.18 -28.94 10.38
N TYR A 858 0.13 -28.77 9.06
CA TYR A 858 -0.83 -27.94 8.35
C TYR A 858 -1.52 -28.76 7.25
N GLU A 859 -2.79 -29.05 7.44
CA GLU A 859 -3.62 -29.82 6.50
C GLU A 859 -3.91 -28.99 5.23
N ALA A 860 -3.92 -29.62 4.06
CA ALA A 860 -4.13 -28.91 2.79
C ALA A 860 -5.54 -28.33 2.68
N GLU A 861 -6.55 -29.01 3.24
CA GLU A 861 -7.93 -28.50 3.28
C GLU A 861 -8.11 -27.28 4.20
N THR A 862 -7.07 -26.88 4.94
CA THR A 862 -7.06 -25.64 5.75
C THR A 862 -6.31 -24.49 5.09
N ALA A 863 -5.79 -24.71 3.88
CA ALA A 863 -5.10 -23.69 3.11
C ALA A 863 -6.09 -22.81 2.34
N TYR A 864 -5.72 -21.54 2.16
CA TYR A 864 -6.40 -20.63 1.25
C TYR A 864 -6.10 -21.02 -0.20
N LEU A 865 -7.13 -20.99 -1.05
CA LEU A 865 -7.05 -21.30 -2.46
C LEU A 865 -7.52 -20.07 -3.25
N SER A 866 -6.65 -19.42 -4.04
CA SER A 866 -6.96 -18.08 -4.55
C SER A 866 -8.05 -18.07 -5.64
N ASP A 867 -8.10 -19.09 -6.48
CA ASP A 867 -9.09 -19.25 -7.58
C ASP A 867 -10.16 -20.30 -7.26
N PHE A 868 -10.55 -20.42 -6.00
CA PHE A 868 -11.51 -21.42 -5.56
C PHE A 868 -12.97 -20.96 -5.69
N SER A 869 -13.82 -21.83 -6.23
CA SER A 869 -15.28 -21.72 -6.19
C SER A 869 -15.89 -23.12 -6.26
N LYS A 870 -17.06 -23.31 -5.64
CA LYS A 870 -17.88 -24.53 -5.83
C LYS A 870 -18.86 -24.41 -7.02
N VAL A 871 -18.86 -23.30 -7.77
CA VAL A 871 -19.73 -23.10 -8.96
C VAL A 871 -18.91 -22.80 -10.19
N GLY A 872 -19.38 -23.29 -11.34
CA GLY A 872 -19.11 -22.70 -12.66
C GLY A 872 -17.68 -22.84 -13.19
N LYS A 873 -16.70 -23.09 -12.31
CA LYS A 873 -15.29 -23.23 -12.68
C LYS A 873 -14.93 -24.71 -12.78
N ASN A 874 -14.75 -25.17 -14.01
CA ASN A 874 -14.03 -26.40 -14.28
C ASN A 874 -12.52 -26.12 -14.20
N ASP A 875 -11.71 -27.13 -13.86
CA ASP A 875 -10.24 -27.02 -13.82
C ASP A 875 -9.67 -26.04 -12.75
N VAL A 876 -10.32 -25.88 -11.59
CA VAL A 876 -9.77 -25.17 -10.40
C VAL A 876 -9.53 -26.13 -9.25
N ALA A 877 -8.70 -25.71 -8.29
CA ALA A 877 -8.42 -26.43 -7.06
C ALA A 877 -9.72 -26.90 -6.39
N SER A 878 -9.71 -28.10 -5.84
CA SER A 878 -10.88 -28.64 -5.13
C SER A 878 -10.46 -29.67 -4.09
N TRP A 879 -11.23 -29.75 -3.01
CA TRP A 879 -10.99 -30.79 -2.01
C TRP A 879 -11.37 -32.17 -2.54
N LYS A 880 -10.64 -33.16 -2.06
CA LYS A 880 -10.81 -34.55 -2.40
C LYS A 880 -10.93 -35.36 -1.12
N ASN A 881 -12.05 -36.05 -0.97
CA ASN A 881 -12.25 -37.00 0.12
C ASN A 881 -11.50 -38.30 -0.23
N ASP A 882 -10.53 -38.68 0.61
CA ASP A 882 -9.78 -39.92 0.47
C ASP A 882 -9.29 -40.40 1.85
N SER A 883 -9.64 -41.63 2.23
CA SER A 883 -9.17 -42.24 3.49
C SER A 883 -7.66 -42.42 3.57
N GLY A 884 -6.94 -42.32 2.44
CA GLY A 884 -5.48 -42.34 2.38
C GLY A 884 -4.82 -41.00 2.73
N PHE A 885 -5.58 -39.91 2.81
CA PHE A 885 -5.12 -38.60 3.23
C PHE A 885 -5.29 -38.37 4.73
N SER A 886 -4.45 -37.51 5.29
CA SER A 886 -4.60 -37.01 6.67
C SER A 886 -5.96 -36.34 6.80
N CYS A 887 -6.61 -36.52 7.95
CA CYS A 887 -7.97 -36.05 8.18
C CYS A 887 -9.03 -36.49 7.15
N GLY A 888 -8.71 -37.43 6.25
CA GLY A 888 -9.60 -37.93 5.22
C GLY A 888 -9.80 -36.99 4.01
N LYS A 889 -9.05 -35.88 3.93
CA LYS A 889 -9.19 -34.86 2.87
C LYS A 889 -7.83 -34.38 2.38
N GLY A 890 -7.80 -33.92 1.12
CA GLY A 890 -6.65 -33.25 0.52
C GLY A 890 -7.12 -32.31 -0.58
N VAL A 891 -6.20 -31.64 -1.27
CA VAL A 891 -6.54 -30.67 -2.34
C VAL A 891 -5.94 -31.13 -3.66
N GLY A 892 -6.79 -31.34 -4.66
CA GLY A 892 -6.41 -31.68 -6.03
C GLY A 892 -6.69 -30.53 -7.00
N TRP A 893 -6.48 -30.79 -8.30
CA TRP A 893 -6.74 -29.84 -9.39
C TRP A 893 -6.00 -28.49 -9.27
N LEU A 894 -4.80 -28.51 -8.68
CA LEU A 894 -3.93 -27.34 -8.50
C LEU A 894 -3.02 -27.09 -9.72
N GLY A 895 -2.72 -25.83 -10.02
CA GLY A 895 -1.79 -25.41 -11.09
C GLY A 895 -2.47 -24.96 -12.39
N ARG A 896 -1.72 -24.94 -13.51
CA ARG A 896 -2.08 -24.37 -14.83
C ARG A 896 -2.25 -22.85 -14.92
N ARG A 897 -2.26 -22.15 -13.79
CA ARG A 897 -2.27 -20.68 -13.72
C ARG A 897 -1.80 -20.22 -12.35
N ALA A 898 -1.33 -18.97 -12.26
CA ALA A 898 -0.71 -18.44 -11.06
C ALA A 898 -1.63 -18.45 -9.83
N ASN A 899 -2.91 -18.13 -10.02
CA ASN A 899 -3.91 -18.04 -8.96
C ASN A 899 -4.59 -19.38 -8.62
N ASN A 900 -4.33 -20.46 -9.36
CA ASN A 900 -4.83 -21.79 -8.99
C ASN A 900 -3.80 -22.50 -8.11
N ASP A 901 -3.59 -21.91 -6.93
CA ASP A 901 -2.54 -22.22 -5.98
C ASP A 901 -3.11 -22.70 -4.63
N LEU A 902 -2.20 -22.99 -3.70
CA LEU A 902 -2.50 -23.34 -2.32
C LEU A 902 -1.61 -22.53 -1.38
N GLN A 903 -2.20 -21.87 -0.38
CA GLN A 903 -1.49 -20.99 0.55
C GLN A 903 -1.85 -21.26 2.02
N TRP A 904 -0.85 -21.55 2.84
CA TRP A 904 -0.98 -21.43 4.29
C TRP A 904 -0.49 -20.05 4.70
N GLN A 905 -1.42 -19.16 5.04
CA GLN A 905 -1.15 -17.74 5.32
C GLN A 905 -0.91 -17.45 6.81
N ASN A 906 -1.14 -18.45 7.67
CA ASN A 906 -1.05 -18.35 9.13
C ASN A 906 0.12 -19.17 9.70
N VAL A 907 1.23 -19.27 8.97
CA VAL A 907 2.41 -20.01 9.44
C VAL A 907 3.19 -19.14 10.40
N TRP A 908 3.02 -19.37 11.70
CA TRP A 908 3.67 -18.57 12.73
C TRP A 908 4.98 -19.17 13.23
N SER A 909 5.99 -18.32 13.38
CA SER A 909 7.25 -18.62 14.04
C SER A 909 7.53 -17.59 15.13
N LYS A 910 7.92 -18.03 16.32
CA LYS A 910 8.21 -17.14 17.45
C LYS A 910 9.49 -16.33 17.24
N GLU A 911 10.54 -16.98 16.74
CA GLU A 911 11.88 -16.40 16.61
C GLU A 911 12.37 -16.33 15.16
N GLY A 912 11.61 -16.86 14.19
CA GLY A 912 12.11 -17.09 12.85
C GLY A 912 13.26 -18.12 12.82
N GLY A 913 13.93 -18.21 11.67
CA GLY A 913 15.10 -19.05 11.46
C GLY A 913 14.87 -20.14 10.43
N GLN A 914 15.72 -21.17 10.44
CA GLN A 914 15.68 -22.24 9.46
C GLN A 914 14.81 -23.40 9.94
N TYR A 915 13.86 -23.78 9.09
CA TYR A 915 12.91 -24.87 9.30
C TYR A 915 13.11 -25.96 8.25
N LYS A 916 12.90 -27.21 8.66
CA LYS A 916 12.69 -28.33 7.73
C LYS A 916 11.20 -28.43 7.45
N ILE A 917 10.84 -28.28 6.18
CA ILE A 917 9.49 -28.51 5.67
C ILE A 917 9.43 -29.89 5.00
N VAL A 918 8.32 -30.61 5.21
CA VAL A 918 7.98 -31.83 4.47
C VAL A 918 6.57 -31.70 3.91
N ILE A 919 6.43 -31.74 2.59
CA ILE A 919 5.15 -31.68 1.88
C ILE A 919 4.76 -33.10 1.49
N TYR A 920 3.56 -33.53 1.90
CA TYR A 920 2.98 -34.83 1.53
C TYR A 920 2.05 -34.64 0.34
N PHE A 921 2.22 -35.46 -0.69
CA PHE A 921 1.50 -35.33 -1.95
C PHE A 921 1.14 -36.69 -2.55
N ALA A 922 0.12 -36.75 -3.39
CA ALA A 922 -0.20 -37.90 -4.23
C ALA A 922 -0.20 -37.52 -5.72
N SER A 923 0.48 -38.31 -6.54
CA SER A 923 0.50 -38.11 -7.99
C SER A 923 0.84 -39.40 -8.73
N GLN A 924 -0.03 -39.83 -9.65
CA GLN A 924 0.26 -40.95 -10.54
C GLN A 924 1.24 -40.58 -11.65
N ASP A 925 1.14 -39.35 -12.16
CA ASP A 925 2.05 -38.78 -13.15
C ASP A 925 3.18 -38.01 -12.48
N THR A 926 4.25 -37.74 -13.23
CA THR A 926 5.29 -36.82 -12.77
C THR A 926 4.81 -35.38 -12.94
N ARG A 927 4.47 -34.72 -11.83
CA ARG A 927 4.02 -33.31 -11.80
C ARG A 927 4.98 -32.45 -10.99
N LYS A 928 5.11 -31.18 -11.36
CA LYS A 928 6.05 -30.25 -10.70
C LYS A 928 5.32 -29.36 -9.70
N ILE A 929 5.92 -29.14 -8.53
CA ILE A 929 5.48 -28.17 -7.53
C ILE A 929 6.55 -27.07 -7.42
N PHE A 930 6.12 -25.82 -7.29
CA PHE A 930 6.92 -24.71 -6.77
C PHE A 930 6.47 -24.37 -5.35
N LEU A 931 7.43 -24.23 -4.44
CA LEU A 931 7.26 -23.84 -3.04
C LEU A 931 7.87 -22.45 -2.86
N GLN A 932 7.08 -21.49 -2.43
CA GLN A 932 7.49 -20.12 -2.13
C GLN A 932 7.17 -19.81 -0.66
N VAL A 933 8.09 -19.12 0.01
CA VAL A 933 7.92 -18.64 1.39
C VAL A 933 8.02 -17.13 1.35
N ASN A 934 6.97 -16.44 1.81
CA ASN A 934 6.79 -15.00 1.67
C ASN A 934 7.11 -14.55 0.23
N ASP A 935 7.89 -13.49 0.04
CA ASP A 935 8.37 -13.03 -1.27
C ASP A 935 9.72 -13.64 -1.68
N GLY A 936 10.13 -14.72 -0.99
CA GLY A 936 11.39 -15.42 -1.22
C GLY A 936 11.45 -16.15 -2.56
N GLN A 937 12.67 -16.54 -2.95
CA GLN A 937 12.90 -17.30 -4.18
C GLN A 937 12.29 -18.71 -4.11
N PRO A 938 11.51 -19.14 -5.11
CA PRO A 938 10.81 -20.43 -5.06
C PRO A 938 11.75 -21.62 -5.23
N LYS A 939 11.47 -22.70 -4.50
CA LYS A 939 12.08 -24.03 -4.67
C LYS A 939 11.16 -24.92 -5.50
N SER A 940 11.68 -25.92 -6.20
CA SER A 940 10.81 -26.82 -7.00
C SER A 940 11.21 -28.29 -6.97
N LYS A 941 10.23 -29.16 -7.21
CA LYS A 941 10.41 -30.63 -7.23
C LYS A 941 9.45 -31.28 -8.24
N ASN A 942 9.98 -32.24 -9.00
CA ASN A 942 9.17 -33.20 -9.75
C ASN A 942 8.73 -34.33 -8.81
N CYS A 943 7.42 -34.55 -8.75
CA CYS A 943 6.72 -35.36 -7.77
C CYS A 943 5.94 -36.48 -8.47
N ASN A 944 6.10 -37.73 -8.02
CA ASN A 944 5.38 -38.91 -8.53
C ASN A 944 5.37 -39.98 -7.43
N SER A 945 4.19 -40.26 -6.85
CA SER A 945 4.00 -41.31 -5.85
C SER A 945 3.50 -42.63 -6.46
N GLY A 946 3.25 -42.64 -7.78
CA GLY A 946 2.69 -43.75 -8.55
C GLY A 946 1.19 -44.00 -8.33
N SER A 947 0.50 -43.13 -7.58
CA SER A 947 -0.94 -43.24 -7.30
C SER A 947 -1.54 -41.87 -6.96
N TRP A 948 -2.82 -41.67 -7.27
CA TRP A 948 -3.58 -40.49 -6.81
C TRP A 948 -4.09 -40.60 -5.36
N THR A 949 -3.89 -41.74 -4.70
CA THR A 949 -4.41 -42.01 -3.33
C THR A 949 -3.34 -42.40 -2.32
N ARG A 950 -2.14 -42.77 -2.80
CA ARG A 950 -1.00 -43.09 -1.93
C ARG A 950 -0.06 -41.89 -1.91
N THR A 951 0.23 -41.39 -0.72
CA THR A 951 1.12 -40.25 -0.54
C THR A 951 2.59 -40.65 -0.60
N ASP A 952 3.39 -39.73 -1.14
CA ASP A 952 4.85 -39.67 -1.00
C ASP A 952 5.20 -38.26 -0.46
N SER A 953 6.47 -37.97 -0.21
CA SER A 953 6.87 -36.70 0.43
C SER A 953 8.04 -36.00 -0.25
N TRP A 954 8.03 -34.67 -0.16
CA TRP A 954 9.17 -33.83 -0.52
C TRP A 954 9.63 -33.05 0.69
N SER A 955 10.87 -33.31 1.13
CA SER A 955 11.52 -32.54 2.20
C SER A 955 12.53 -31.53 1.67
N THR A 956 12.54 -30.32 2.22
CA THR A 956 13.56 -29.29 1.99
C THR A 956 13.71 -28.39 3.22
N PHE A 957 14.67 -27.47 3.20
CA PHE A 957 14.78 -26.41 4.20
C PHE A 957 14.13 -25.13 3.69
N ILE A 958 13.59 -24.33 4.58
CA ILE A 958 13.07 -22.98 4.34
C ILE A 958 13.50 -22.07 5.50
N ASP A 959 13.50 -20.77 5.26
CA ASP A 959 13.74 -19.79 6.30
C ASP A 959 12.41 -19.07 6.57
N LEU A 960 12.03 -18.96 7.84
CA LEU A 960 10.86 -18.24 8.31
C LEU A 960 11.32 -16.96 9.02
N GLU A 961 10.54 -15.90 8.87
CA GLU A 961 10.70 -14.67 9.63
C GLU A 961 9.98 -14.78 10.99
N PRO A 962 10.42 -14.06 12.03
CA PRO A 962 9.64 -13.93 13.25
C PRO A 962 8.24 -13.37 12.94
N GLY A 963 7.21 -13.99 13.52
CA GLY A 963 5.81 -13.64 13.28
C GLY A 963 5.14 -14.52 12.22
N LEU A 964 4.20 -13.93 11.49
CA LEU A 964 3.40 -14.60 10.46
C LEU A 964 4.20 -14.75 9.16
N ASN A 965 4.09 -15.91 8.54
CA ASN A 965 4.68 -16.23 7.25
C ASN A 965 3.60 -16.85 6.35
N THR A 966 3.78 -16.68 5.04
CA THR A 966 2.99 -17.37 4.03
C THR A 966 3.81 -18.44 3.34
N ILE A 967 3.28 -19.66 3.29
CA ILE A 967 3.83 -20.76 2.49
C ILE A 967 2.88 -21.04 1.34
N ARG A 968 3.36 -20.85 0.12
CA ARG A 968 2.59 -20.98 -1.12
C ARG A 968 3.12 -22.12 -1.99
N LEU A 969 2.21 -22.99 -2.43
CA LEU A 969 2.46 -24.03 -3.43
C LEU A 969 1.74 -23.67 -4.73
N TYR A 970 2.46 -23.63 -5.84
CA TYR A 970 1.89 -23.25 -7.13
C TYR A 970 2.61 -23.91 -8.32
N ASN A 971 1.97 -23.86 -9.49
CA ASN A 971 2.59 -24.15 -10.79
C ASN A 971 1.78 -23.51 -11.91
N GLU A 972 2.29 -22.42 -12.46
CA GLU A 972 1.53 -21.59 -13.39
C GLU A 972 1.38 -22.22 -14.78
N SER A 973 2.25 -23.15 -15.15
CA SER A 973 2.30 -23.69 -16.51
C SER A 973 1.71 -25.08 -16.64
N ASN A 974 1.60 -25.84 -15.55
CA ASN A 974 1.17 -27.23 -15.56
C ASN A 974 0.40 -27.61 -14.31
N TRP A 975 -0.31 -28.74 -14.36
CA TRP A 975 -0.94 -29.35 -13.19
C TRP A 975 0.09 -29.74 -12.11
N MET A 976 -0.31 -29.61 -10.86
CA MET A 976 0.40 -30.05 -9.66
C MET A 976 -0.10 -31.43 -9.19
N PRO A 977 0.67 -32.13 -8.34
CA PRO A 977 0.17 -33.22 -7.50
C PRO A 977 -1.04 -32.81 -6.66
N ASP A 978 -1.82 -33.78 -6.22
CA ASP A 978 -2.75 -33.59 -5.11
C ASP A 978 -1.92 -33.41 -3.82
N ILE A 979 -2.27 -32.44 -2.98
CA ILE A 979 -1.57 -32.13 -1.73
C ILE A 979 -2.40 -32.64 -0.55
N ASP A 980 -1.73 -33.32 0.38
CA ASP A 980 -2.34 -33.88 1.60
C ASP A 980 -2.12 -32.91 2.78
N TYR A 981 -0.88 -32.73 3.23
CA TYR A 981 -0.52 -31.78 4.28
C TYR A 981 0.96 -31.40 4.20
N MET A 982 1.37 -30.42 5.01
CA MET A 982 2.78 -30.17 5.27
C MET A 982 3.11 -30.27 6.76
N THR A 983 4.37 -30.62 7.05
CA THR A 983 4.93 -30.51 8.41
C THR A 983 6.11 -29.55 8.46
N LEU A 984 6.26 -28.88 9.59
CA LEU A 984 7.34 -27.96 9.89
C LEU A 984 8.07 -28.37 11.17
N LYS A 985 9.40 -28.29 11.13
CA LYS A 985 10.25 -28.47 12.30
C LYS A 985 11.35 -27.43 12.31
N CYS A 986 11.42 -26.62 13.36
CA CYS A 986 12.54 -25.69 13.57
C CYS A 986 13.85 -26.49 13.70
N ILE A 987 14.88 -26.06 12.97
CA ILE A 987 16.23 -26.66 12.99
C ILE A 987 17.22 -25.70 13.62
N VAL A 988 17.16 -24.41 13.24
CA VAL A 988 18.01 -23.35 13.77
C VAL A 988 17.16 -22.10 13.99
N PRO A 989 16.85 -21.70 15.23
CA PRO A 989 16.19 -20.42 15.51
C PRO A 989 17.06 -19.24 15.09
N ALA A 990 16.47 -18.11 14.69
CA ALA A 990 17.24 -16.92 14.27
C ALA A 990 18.11 -16.32 15.39
N SER A 991 17.80 -16.64 16.66
CA SER A 991 18.58 -16.25 17.84
C SER A 991 19.97 -16.91 17.92
N VAL A 992 20.24 -17.92 17.08
CA VAL A 992 21.54 -18.61 17.03
C VAL A 992 22.44 -17.98 15.96
N GLU A 993 23.47 -17.23 16.38
CA GLU A 993 24.40 -16.57 15.45
C GLU A 993 25.20 -17.56 14.57
N PRO A 994 25.33 -17.31 13.25
CA PRO A 994 26.17 -18.12 12.37
C PRO A 994 27.66 -17.89 12.62
N ILE A 995 28.44 -18.97 12.65
CA ILE A 995 29.90 -18.90 12.71
C ILE A 995 30.44 -18.58 11.31
N THR A 996 31.10 -17.42 11.18
CA THR A 996 31.77 -17.02 9.94
C THR A 996 33.19 -17.59 9.85
N ASP A 997 33.48 -18.38 8.81
CA ASP A 997 34.87 -18.72 8.43
C ASP A 997 35.45 -17.57 7.61
N SER A 998 36.53 -16.96 8.09
CA SER A 998 37.33 -15.91 7.42
C SER A 998 37.77 -16.20 5.97
N ARG A 999 37.59 -17.42 5.46
CA ARG A 999 38.00 -17.84 4.10
C ARG A 999 36.86 -18.05 3.11
N SER A 1000 35.60 -18.10 3.55
CA SER A 1000 34.46 -18.17 2.65
C SER A 1000 33.31 -17.41 3.29
N ASN A 1001 32.83 -16.34 2.65
CA ASN A 1001 31.67 -15.53 3.08
C ASN A 1001 30.33 -16.32 3.10
N ALA A 1002 30.34 -17.61 3.44
CA ALA A 1002 29.17 -18.47 3.57
C ALA A 1002 29.03 -18.92 5.05
N PRO A 1003 27.87 -18.70 5.69
CA PRO A 1003 27.62 -19.21 7.04
C PRO A 1003 27.64 -20.75 7.04
N LYS A 1004 28.39 -21.36 7.98
CA LYS A 1004 28.39 -22.81 8.19
C LYS A 1004 27.65 -23.16 9.48
N TYR A 1005 26.52 -23.85 9.35
CA TYR A 1005 25.89 -24.57 10.46
C TYR A 1005 26.34 -26.03 10.40
N ILE A 1006 26.77 -26.62 11.52
CA ILE A 1006 27.00 -28.06 11.64
C ILE A 1006 25.83 -28.63 12.42
N VAL A 1007 25.14 -29.59 11.82
CA VAL A 1007 23.99 -30.26 12.43
C VAL A 1007 24.32 -31.74 12.59
N ASP A 1008 24.12 -32.29 13.79
CA ASP A 1008 24.26 -33.73 14.00
C ASP A 1008 23.12 -34.52 13.34
N MET A 1009 23.21 -35.85 13.30
CA MET A 1009 22.14 -36.68 12.70
C MET A 1009 20.80 -36.63 13.47
N LEU A 1010 20.75 -35.94 14.62
CA LEU A 1010 19.54 -35.73 15.43
C LEU A 1010 18.94 -34.33 15.22
N GLY A 1011 19.57 -33.46 14.42
CA GLY A 1011 19.08 -32.12 14.14
C GLY A 1011 19.57 -31.05 15.11
N ARG A 1012 20.58 -31.33 15.95
CA ARG A 1012 21.12 -30.35 16.91
C ARG A 1012 22.23 -29.52 16.28
N VAL A 1013 22.20 -28.20 16.50
CA VAL A 1013 23.28 -27.28 16.11
C VAL A 1013 24.51 -27.55 16.97
N VAL A 1014 25.64 -27.78 16.32
CA VAL A 1014 26.94 -27.99 16.95
C VAL A 1014 27.85 -26.85 16.51
N CYS A 1015 28.15 -25.94 17.43
CA CYS A 1015 28.91 -24.73 17.14
C CYS A 1015 30.41 -25.01 16.84
N ASP A 1016 30.96 -26.18 17.18
CA ASP A 1016 32.33 -26.52 16.80
C ASP A 1016 32.48 -28.05 16.68
N PRO A 1017 32.91 -28.60 15.53
CA PRO A 1017 33.08 -30.04 15.38
C PRO A 1017 34.20 -30.62 16.25
N SER A 1018 35.08 -29.79 16.83
CA SER A 1018 36.09 -30.19 17.82
C SER A 1018 35.51 -30.45 19.22
N LEU A 1019 34.27 -30.02 19.48
CA LEU A 1019 33.56 -30.29 20.73
C LEU A 1019 32.75 -31.60 20.68
N LEU A 1020 32.69 -32.26 19.52
CA LEU A 1020 32.02 -33.55 19.38
C LEU A 1020 32.90 -34.69 19.90
N PRO A 1021 32.31 -35.71 20.56
CA PRO A 1021 33.03 -36.92 20.88
C PRO A 1021 33.64 -37.56 19.62
N SER A 1022 34.91 -37.97 19.70
CA SER A 1022 35.61 -38.64 18.60
C SER A 1022 34.78 -39.83 18.08
N GLY A 1023 34.60 -39.91 16.76
CA GLY A 1023 33.76 -40.90 16.10
C GLY A 1023 32.32 -40.44 15.83
N THR A 1024 31.90 -39.26 16.30
CA THR A 1024 30.57 -38.72 16.01
C THR A 1024 30.43 -38.34 14.55
N ILE A 1025 29.38 -38.83 13.89
CA ILE A 1025 29.11 -38.51 12.48
C ILE A 1025 28.25 -37.23 12.40
N TYR A 1026 28.74 -36.22 11.67
CA TYR A 1026 28.05 -34.94 11.45
C TYR A 1026 28.00 -34.59 9.95
N ILE A 1027 27.17 -33.62 9.58
CA ILE A 1027 27.04 -33.14 8.20
C ILE A 1027 27.66 -31.75 8.09
N GLU A 1028 28.60 -31.58 7.16
CA GLU A 1028 29.20 -30.28 6.80
C GLU A 1028 28.85 -29.98 5.33
N GLY A 1029 27.95 -29.03 5.10
CA GLY A 1029 27.35 -28.81 3.78
C GLY A 1029 26.56 -30.04 3.31
N ASN A 1030 26.95 -30.64 2.19
CA ASN A 1030 26.33 -31.88 1.64
C ASN A 1030 27.14 -33.15 1.92
N GLN A 1031 28.17 -33.11 2.78
CA GLN A 1031 29.05 -34.26 3.03
C GLN A 1031 28.98 -34.76 4.47
N LYS A 1032 28.91 -36.08 4.62
CA LYS A 1032 28.96 -36.79 5.90
C LYS A 1032 30.42 -36.86 6.38
N ARG A 1033 30.70 -36.39 7.59
CA ARG A 1033 32.04 -36.33 8.21
C ARG A 1033 32.03 -36.98 9.58
N ILE A 1034 33.21 -37.34 10.07
CA ILE A 1034 33.40 -37.97 11.38
C ILE A 1034 34.28 -37.03 12.22
N ALA A 1035 33.80 -36.64 13.40
CA ALA A 1035 34.55 -35.84 14.36
C ALA A 1035 35.81 -36.61 14.80
N LYS A 1036 36.96 -35.95 14.71
CA LYS A 1036 38.26 -36.57 15.01
C LYS A 1036 38.57 -36.51 16.49
#